data_AF-A0A839V1Y5-F1
#
_entry.id   AF-A0A839V1Y5-F1
#
_cell.length_a   1.000
_cell.length_b   1.000
_cell.length_c   1.000
_cell.angle_alpha   90.00
_cell.angle_beta   90.00
_cell.angle_gamma   90.00
#
_symmetry.space_group_name_H-M   'P 1'
#
loop_
_entity.id
_entity.type
_entity.pdbx_description
1 polymer ?
#
loop_
_entity_poly.entity_id
_entity_poly.type
_entity_poly.pdbx_seq_one_letter_code
_entity_poly.pdbx_strand_id
1 'polypeptide(L)'
;MKSLIPTPPAAALPFLDPLGFGRAAFDYWRDTIERSMLYLDVMRQRGNQYLEHIEKTKPNVLGFEAEILLDGKTLPRPVNYELLRVLPPAGVETDPQMRPFVVVDPRAGHGPGIGGFKPDSEIGVALRAGHPCYFIGFLPYPVEDQTVEDVVEAEVAFLRHVIDCHPETAEKPMVVGNCQAGWQIMMAAALEPHVFGPILIAGAPLSYWAGERGHAPMRYTGGMTGGSWVTALLCDLGNGLFDGAWLVQNFERLNPANTWWAKQYRLYASVDTEAQRYLEFERWWGGHVVLGGQEIQYIADNLFIGNRLSTAQMVTSDGRRIDLRNVRSPVVVFCSRGDDITPPPQALGWIRDLYEGTDDILANEQTIVYCVHDTTGHLGIFVSGSVSRKEHAEFTANMDYIDVLPPGLYETTVSRAEERDDAELIERDYLLEFQTRSVEELDRDIQHRPDDDTRFATVARISEINLGLYRFFLQPWIQALATPESAKWMRRMHPNRFGYRLLSDRNPLMVPVPVLADMVRRDRHPVGGDNVFRSLEGIVSDQLTRGLNAWRDLRDRSIERVFLDFYGQPMLQALVGLGGDAHAHRRRPGAEPEHRRFIQQRREEVHAQVAKGGSHEAVMRSVIHVLGGAPATDERNFKRLRASRAELEPGIQLADFKHLMREQFFILTQDREAALEAIPTLLADQSAEEIDGHLAHIEHVLAASGELSDHAAQRFERIKALFLRARPALPVLPPADDGREGEGKAAEPQAATPEAPATPAATVSTADTGERADKASAADEEKGEVAEPQATTPEAPATPEATVSTADTGERADKASTADEEKGEVAEPPAVTSPASPATPEADASSEIDKPASEALSASEKAPEVTPPGEAKATATPDASKPKPATRRKPATPRKSSTPRRRTTRRSDKS
;
A
#
# COMPACT_ATOMS: atom_id res chain seq x y z
N MET A 1 -39.93 -46.85 -46.00
CA MET A 1 -40.02 -47.25 -44.57
C MET A 1 -39.17 -46.28 -43.75
N LYS A 2 -39.56 -45.96 -42.51
CA LYS A 2 -38.66 -45.29 -41.55
C LYS A 2 -37.82 -46.37 -40.86
N SER A 3 -36.51 -46.17 -40.69
CA SER A 3 -35.73 -47.01 -39.78
C SER A 3 -36.23 -46.76 -38.36
N LEU A 4 -36.47 -47.84 -37.60
CA LEU A 4 -37.07 -47.80 -36.26
C LEU A 4 -36.06 -48.14 -35.15
N ILE A 5 -34.77 -48.05 -35.46
CA ILE A 5 -33.67 -48.24 -34.52
C ILE A 5 -33.09 -46.85 -34.20
N PRO A 6 -33.03 -46.43 -32.92
CA PRO A 6 -32.35 -45.19 -32.55
C PRO A 6 -30.85 -45.36 -32.77
N THR A 7 -30.25 -44.50 -33.60
CA THR A 7 -28.80 -44.42 -33.73
C THR A 7 -28.21 -44.06 -32.37
N PRO A 8 -27.27 -44.85 -31.81
CA PRO A 8 -26.63 -44.48 -30.55
C PRO A 8 -25.87 -43.16 -30.71
N PRO A 9 -25.76 -42.32 -29.64
CA PRO A 9 -24.97 -41.10 -29.70
C PRO A 9 -23.52 -41.43 -30.03
N ALA A 10 -22.81 -40.53 -30.71
CA ALA A 10 -21.44 -40.80 -31.20
C ALA A 10 -20.48 -41.24 -30.07
N ALA A 11 -20.63 -40.71 -28.86
CA ALA A 11 -19.87 -41.11 -27.67
C ALA A 11 -20.10 -42.55 -27.20
N ALA A 12 -21.15 -43.23 -27.67
CA ALA A 12 -21.43 -44.64 -27.38
C ALA A 12 -20.88 -45.62 -28.43
N LEU A 13 -20.44 -45.13 -29.60
CA LEU A 13 -19.84 -46.00 -30.64
C LEU A 13 -18.56 -46.73 -30.17
N PRO A 14 -17.63 -46.11 -29.40
CA PRO A 14 -16.45 -46.82 -28.88
C PRO A 14 -16.78 -47.95 -27.92
N PHE A 15 -17.94 -47.92 -27.24
CA PHE A 15 -18.40 -48.99 -26.36
C PHE A 15 -19.05 -50.17 -27.10
N LEU A 16 -19.30 -50.03 -28.41
CA LEU A 16 -19.91 -51.05 -29.27
C LEU A 16 -18.89 -51.76 -30.18
N ASP A 17 -17.65 -51.26 -30.24
CA ASP A 17 -16.51 -51.94 -30.86
C ASP A 17 -15.52 -52.39 -29.76
N PRO A 18 -15.45 -53.69 -29.42
CA PRO A 18 -14.54 -54.19 -28.39
C PRO A 18 -13.06 -54.07 -28.77
N LEU A 19 -12.72 -53.99 -30.07
CA LEU A 19 -11.35 -53.77 -30.53
C LEU A 19 -10.99 -52.28 -30.43
N GLY A 20 -11.90 -51.39 -30.84
CA GLY A 20 -11.79 -49.94 -30.65
C GLY A 20 -11.68 -49.54 -29.18
N PHE A 21 -12.48 -50.13 -28.30
CA PHE A 21 -12.40 -49.94 -26.85
C PHE A 21 -11.06 -50.40 -26.28
N GLY A 22 -10.60 -51.61 -26.64
CA GLY A 22 -9.32 -52.16 -26.20
C GLY A 22 -8.12 -51.33 -26.67
N ARG A 23 -8.17 -50.83 -27.92
CA ARG A 23 -7.17 -49.91 -28.45
C ARG A 23 -7.19 -48.56 -27.72
N ALA A 24 -8.35 -47.95 -27.54
CA ALA A 24 -8.48 -46.69 -26.81
C ALA A 24 -7.97 -46.80 -25.36
N ALA A 25 -8.13 -47.96 -24.72
CA ALA A 25 -7.56 -48.25 -23.41
C ALA A 25 -6.03 -48.36 -23.44
N PHE A 26 -5.47 -49.09 -24.42
CA PHE A 26 -4.02 -49.22 -24.58
C PHE A 26 -3.34 -47.88 -24.88
N ASP A 27 -3.87 -47.12 -25.84
CA ASP A 27 -3.36 -45.81 -26.24
C ASP A 27 -3.40 -44.84 -25.03
N TYR A 28 -4.48 -44.84 -24.25
CA TYR A 28 -4.59 -44.09 -23.00
C TYR A 28 -3.58 -44.51 -21.92
N TRP A 29 -3.35 -45.81 -21.72
CA TRP A 29 -2.38 -46.30 -20.75
C TRP A 29 -0.94 -45.95 -21.16
N ARG A 30 -0.62 -46.00 -22.45
CA ARG A 30 0.66 -45.52 -22.99
C ARG A 30 0.87 -44.04 -22.68
N ASP A 31 -0.08 -43.19 -23.08
CA ASP A 31 -0.03 -41.74 -22.83
C ASP A 31 0.02 -41.41 -21.32
N THR A 32 -0.68 -42.18 -20.48
CA THR A 32 -0.62 -42.06 -19.02
C THR A 32 0.78 -42.33 -18.46
N ILE A 33 1.48 -43.37 -18.94
CA ILE A 33 2.86 -43.68 -18.53
C ILE A 33 3.82 -42.60 -19.03
N GLU A 34 3.67 -42.17 -20.28
CA GLU A 34 4.48 -41.11 -20.89
C GLU A 34 4.35 -39.78 -20.12
N ARG A 35 3.12 -39.30 -19.90
CA ARG A 35 2.86 -38.09 -19.09
C ARG A 35 3.36 -38.22 -17.67
N SER A 36 3.27 -39.41 -17.05
CA SER A 36 3.79 -39.65 -15.70
C SER A 36 5.31 -39.52 -15.62
N MET A 37 6.03 -40.01 -16.65
CA MET A 37 7.48 -39.85 -16.75
C MET A 37 7.89 -38.39 -16.98
N LEU A 38 7.21 -37.69 -17.89
CA LEU A 38 7.45 -36.27 -18.15
C LEU A 38 7.13 -35.41 -16.91
N TYR A 39 6.04 -35.69 -16.20
CA TYR A 39 5.66 -35.01 -14.96
C TYR A 39 6.72 -35.24 -13.88
N LEU A 40 7.21 -36.47 -13.72
CA LEU A 40 8.28 -36.78 -12.77
C LEU A 40 9.57 -36.02 -13.11
N ASP A 41 9.92 -35.88 -14.39
CA ASP A 41 11.07 -35.08 -14.82
C ASP A 41 10.87 -33.58 -14.56
N VAL A 42 9.68 -33.01 -14.77
CA VAL A 42 9.39 -31.61 -14.39
C VAL A 42 9.51 -31.43 -12.87
N MET A 43 9.00 -32.38 -12.08
CA MET A 43 9.12 -32.31 -10.62
C MET A 43 10.56 -32.48 -10.13
N ARG A 44 11.39 -33.24 -10.85
CA ARG A 44 12.85 -33.36 -10.66
C ARG A 44 13.58 -32.05 -11.00
N GLN A 45 13.29 -31.47 -12.16
CA GLN A 45 13.82 -30.17 -12.58
C GLN A 45 13.45 -29.06 -11.58
N ARG A 46 12.23 -29.10 -11.03
CA ARG A 46 11.78 -28.19 -9.96
C ARG A 46 12.63 -28.33 -8.70
N GLY A 47 12.90 -29.56 -8.26
CA GLY A 47 13.76 -29.80 -7.10
C GLY A 47 15.20 -29.35 -7.32
N ASN A 48 15.76 -29.56 -8.51
CA ASN A 48 17.07 -29.02 -8.89
C ASN A 48 17.09 -27.50 -8.84
N GLN A 49 16.15 -26.82 -9.52
CA GLN A 49 16.07 -25.35 -9.52
C GLN A 49 15.90 -24.78 -8.11
N TYR A 50 15.16 -25.46 -7.22
CA TYR A 50 15.06 -25.09 -5.82
C TYR A 50 16.42 -25.20 -5.10
N LEU A 51 17.15 -26.30 -5.28
CA LEU A 51 18.48 -26.50 -4.67
C LEU A 51 19.52 -25.50 -5.19
N GLU A 52 19.55 -25.25 -6.49
CA GLU A 52 20.38 -24.23 -7.13
C GLU A 52 20.04 -22.81 -6.62
N HIS A 53 18.76 -22.52 -6.39
CA HIS A 53 18.30 -21.22 -5.90
C HIS A 53 18.73 -20.97 -4.45
N ILE A 54 18.58 -21.95 -3.54
CA ILE A 54 19.00 -21.81 -2.13
C ILE A 54 20.52 -21.84 -1.92
N GLU A 55 21.31 -22.19 -2.95
CA GLU A 55 22.78 -22.14 -2.93
C GLU A 55 23.34 -20.79 -3.41
N LYS A 56 22.50 -19.87 -3.88
CA LYS A 56 22.89 -18.48 -4.16
C LYS A 56 23.05 -17.68 -2.87
N THR A 57 24.03 -16.77 -2.83
CA THR A 57 24.24 -15.83 -1.72
C THR A 57 23.12 -14.80 -1.58
N LYS A 58 22.58 -14.32 -2.71
CA LYS A 58 21.50 -13.33 -2.79
C LYS A 58 20.36 -13.83 -3.71
N PRO A 59 19.59 -14.84 -3.30
CA PRO A 59 18.53 -15.40 -4.14
C PRO A 59 17.33 -14.44 -4.21
N ASN A 60 17.04 -14.01 -5.42
CA ASN A 60 15.84 -13.26 -5.77
C ASN A 60 15.29 -13.80 -7.11
N VAL A 61 14.14 -13.29 -7.54
CA VAL A 61 13.52 -13.58 -8.84
C VAL A 61 13.29 -12.32 -9.70
N LEU A 62 14.04 -11.25 -9.44
CA LEU A 62 13.90 -9.98 -10.16
C LEU A 62 14.22 -10.18 -11.65
N GLY A 63 13.30 -9.77 -12.53
CA GLY A 63 13.42 -9.94 -13.99
C GLY A 63 14.26 -8.87 -14.70
N PHE A 64 14.92 -8.01 -13.93
CA PHE A 64 15.71 -6.87 -14.41
C PHE A 64 17.12 -6.90 -13.81
N GLU A 65 18.08 -6.32 -14.53
CA GLU A 65 19.42 -6.07 -14.00
C GLU A 65 19.37 -4.88 -13.03
N ALA A 66 20.13 -4.94 -11.94
CA ALA A 66 20.09 -3.93 -10.89
C ALA A 66 21.43 -3.81 -10.15
N GLU A 67 21.80 -2.59 -9.78
CA GLU A 67 22.96 -2.28 -8.95
C GLU A 67 22.54 -2.04 -7.49
N ILE A 68 23.34 -2.50 -6.53
CA ILE A 68 23.11 -2.26 -5.10
C ILE A 68 23.66 -0.88 -4.76
N LEU A 69 22.82 0.02 -4.27
CA LEU A 69 23.26 1.33 -3.79
C LEU A 69 23.55 1.32 -2.27
N LEU A 70 22.74 0.62 -1.48
CA LEU A 70 22.92 0.55 -0.03
C LEU A 70 22.57 -0.84 0.52
N ASP A 71 23.52 -1.44 1.25
CA ASP A 71 23.30 -2.67 2.01
C ASP A 71 22.86 -2.29 3.43
N GLY A 72 21.65 -2.72 3.84
CA GLY A 72 21.08 -2.42 5.15
C GLY A 72 21.93 -2.91 6.33
N LYS A 73 22.89 -3.82 6.11
CA LYS A 73 23.85 -4.26 7.14
C LYS A 73 24.87 -3.18 7.51
N THR A 74 25.06 -2.15 6.69
CA THR A 74 25.99 -1.04 6.99
C THR A 74 25.30 0.16 7.64
N LEU A 75 24.00 0.08 7.92
CA LEU A 75 23.24 1.10 8.65
C LEU A 75 23.54 1.05 10.16
N PRO A 76 23.32 2.15 10.91
CA PRO A 76 23.51 2.18 12.38
C PRO A 76 22.66 1.17 13.14
N ARG A 77 21.52 0.75 12.57
CA ARG A 77 20.74 -0.42 12.98
C ARG A 77 20.76 -1.43 11.82
N PRO A 78 21.62 -2.47 11.85
CA PRO A 78 21.81 -3.38 10.72
C PRO A 78 20.57 -4.22 10.39
N VAL A 79 20.20 -4.28 9.11
CA VAL A 79 19.08 -5.11 8.62
C VAL A 79 19.45 -5.93 7.38
N ASN A 80 18.69 -6.99 7.09
CA ASN A 80 18.89 -7.86 5.93
C ASN A 80 18.33 -7.31 4.60
N TYR A 81 17.94 -6.04 4.54
CA TYR A 81 17.35 -5.39 3.37
C TYR A 81 18.41 -4.66 2.54
N GLU A 82 18.17 -4.50 1.24
CA GLU A 82 19.11 -3.88 0.30
C GLU A 82 18.35 -2.96 -0.67
N LEU A 83 18.81 -1.71 -0.81
CA LEU A 83 18.33 -0.78 -1.84
C LEU A 83 19.05 -1.06 -3.15
N LEU A 84 18.27 -1.40 -4.16
CA LEU A 84 18.70 -1.66 -5.52
C LEU A 84 18.17 -0.56 -6.45
N ARG A 85 18.98 -0.11 -7.40
CA ARG A 85 18.55 0.70 -8.55
C ARG A 85 18.40 -0.23 -9.75
N VAL A 86 17.26 -0.17 -10.42
CA VAL A 86 16.97 -1.01 -11.58
C VAL A 86 17.52 -0.34 -12.83
N LEU A 87 18.29 -1.09 -13.63
CA LEU A 87 18.82 -0.60 -14.90
C LEU A 87 17.75 -0.75 -16.01
N PRO A 88 17.54 0.27 -16.86
CA PRO A 88 16.56 0.19 -17.94
C PRO A 88 16.99 -0.85 -19.00
N PRO A 89 16.08 -1.74 -19.44
CA PRO A 89 16.35 -2.66 -20.55
C PRO A 89 16.73 -1.94 -21.84
N ALA A 90 17.50 -2.60 -22.70
CA ALA A 90 17.94 -2.04 -23.98
C ALA A 90 16.76 -1.55 -24.84
N GLY A 91 16.79 -0.26 -25.21
CA GLY A 91 15.71 0.41 -25.94
C GLY A 91 14.65 1.10 -25.06
N VAL A 92 14.81 1.09 -23.74
CA VAL A 92 14.07 1.94 -22.79
C VAL A 92 15.01 3.04 -22.29
N GLU A 93 14.55 4.29 -22.30
CA GLU A 93 15.26 5.44 -21.74
C GLU A 93 14.48 5.97 -20.53
N THR A 94 15.21 6.38 -19.48
CA THR A 94 14.64 6.94 -18.24
C THR A 94 15.27 8.29 -17.94
N ASP A 95 14.45 9.28 -17.62
CA ASP A 95 14.90 10.64 -17.31
C ASP A 95 15.21 10.78 -15.80
N PRO A 96 16.43 11.13 -15.39
CA PRO A 96 16.75 11.40 -13.98
C PRO A 96 15.96 12.56 -13.36
N GLN A 97 15.34 13.44 -14.14
CA GLN A 97 14.49 14.54 -13.64
C GLN A 97 13.04 14.11 -13.39
N MET A 98 12.62 12.95 -13.92
CA MET A 98 11.30 12.38 -13.64
C MET A 98 11.24 11.82 -12.20
N ARG A 99 10.04 11.87 -11.60
CA ARG A 99 9.78 11.37 -10.24
C ARG A 99 10.30 9.92 -10.08
N PRO A 100 11.15 9.61 -9.08
CA PRO A 100 11.62 8.25 -8.86
C PRO A 100 10.52 7.32 -8.32
N PHE A 101 10.56 6.06 -8.73
CA PHE A 101 9.65 5.00 -8.31
C PHE A 101 10.41 3.97 -7.45
N VAL A 102 9.83 3.58 -6.31
CA VAL A 102 10.44 2.62 -5.37
C VAL A 102 9.47 1.48 -5.09
N VAL A 103 9.77 0.28 -5.59
CA VAL A 103 8.92 -0.91 -5.39
C VAL A 103 9.46 -1.76 -4.23
N VAL A 104 8.59 -2.15 -3.32
CA VAL A 104 8.94 -2.85 -2.07
C VAL A 104 8.16 -4.16 -1.97
N ASP A 105 8.89 -5.25 -1.83
CA ASP A 105 8.35 -6.61 -1.95
C ASP A 105 7.95 -7.24 -0.60
N PRO A 106 6.91 -8.10 -0.57
CA PRO A 106 6.44 -8.71 0.67
C PRO A 106 7.37 -9.82 1.16
N ARG A 107 7.89 -9.68 2.39
CA ARG A 107 8.58 -10.74 3.14
C ARG A 107 7.61 -11.75 3.76
N ALA A 108 6.58 -12.13 3.00
CA ALA A 108 5.51 -13.07 3.37
C ALA A 108 5.94 -14.55 3.29
N GLY A 109 7.17 -14.86 3.74
CA GLY A 109 7.75 -16.20 3.71
C GLY A 109 8.40 -16.63 2.39
N HIS A 110 8.17 -15.89 1.30
CA HIS A 110 8.87 -16.02 0.01
C HIS A 110 10.02 -15.01 -0.13
N GLY A 111 10.93 -15.25 -1.07
CA GLY A 111 12.01 -14.34 -1.45
C GLY A 111 11.58 -13.20 -2.38
N PRO A 112 12.41 -12.15 -2.52
CA PRO A 112 12.08 -10.95 -3.27
C PRO A 112 12.27 -11.10 -4.79
N GLY A 113 11.84 -10.09 -5.52
CA GLY A 113 11.87 -9.95 -6.97
C GLY A 113 10.49 -10.09 -7.64
N ILE A 114 9.41 -10.26 -6.88
CA ILE A 114 8.07 -10.57 -7.41
C ILE A 114 7.41 -9.34 -8.06
N GLY A 115 7.55 -8.14 -7.46
CA GLY A 115 7.18 -6.85 -8.05
C GLY A 115 7.99 -6.45 -9.30
N GLY A 116 9.02 -7.24 -9.65
CA GLY A 116 9.80 -7.12 -10.88
C GLY A 116 9.88 -8.40 -11.72
N PHE A 117 9.04 -9.41 -11.47
CA PHE A 117 9.21 -10.77 -12.03
C PHE A 117 9.00 -10.88 -13.55
N LYS A 118 8.44 -9.85 -14.20
CA LYS A 118 8.15 -9.82 -15.64
C LYS A 118 8.40 -8.43 -16.23
N PRO A 119 8.63 -8.31 -17.55
CA PRO A 119 8.67 -7.01 -18.26
C PRO A 119 7.40 -6.15 -18.11
N ASP A 120 6.28 -6.75 -17.70
CA ASP A 120 4.98 -6.09 -17.49
C ASP A 120 4.59 -5.93 -16.01
N SER A 121 5.57 -6.06 -15.10
CA SER A 121 5.43 -5.74 -13.67
C SER A 121 5.40 -4.24 -13.40
N GLU A 122 5.15 -3.84 -12.15
CA GLU A 122 5.11 -2.43 -11.72
C GLU A 122 6.39 -1.69 -12.12
N ILE A 123 7.57 -2.29 -11.87
CA ILE A 123 8.87 -1.79 -12.31
C ILE A 123 8.93 -1.63 -13.84
N GLY A 124 8.46 -2.63 -14.59
CA GLY A 124 8.44 -2.60 -16.06
C GLY A 124 7.44 -1.61 -16.66
N VAL A 125 6.38 -1.25 -15.92
CA VAL A 125 5.45 -0.18 -16.28
C VAL A 125 6.10 1.19 -16.06
N ALA A 126 6.66 1.43 -14.87
CA ALA A 126 7.32 2.69 -14.52
C ALA A 126 8.53 3.02 -15.42
N LEU A 127 9.39 2.03 -15.69
CA LEU A 127 10.52 2.17 -16.62
C LEU A 127 10.05 2.57 -18.03
N ARG A 128 8.97 1.98 -18.55
CA ARG A 128 8.41 2.32 -19.88
C ARG A 128 7.71 3.68 -19.93
N ALA A 129 7.33 4.22 -18.77
CA ALA A 129 6.87 5.60 -18.63
C ALA A 129 8.03 6.60 -18.41
N GLY A 130 9.30 6.14 -18.47
CA GLY A 130 10.50 6.97 -18.38
C GLY A 130 10.97 7.27 -16.96
N HIS A 131 10.36 6.68 -15.93
CA HIS A 131 10.71 6.96 -14.54
C HIS A 131 11.96 6.19 -14.07
N PRO A 132 12.87 6.83 -13.31
CA PRO A 132 13.99 6.14 -12.68
C PRO A 132 13.46 5.22 -11.57
N CYS A 133 13.81 3.93 -11.65
CA CYS A 133 13.22 2.88 -10.82
C CYS A 133 14.20 2.26 -9.83
N TYR A 134 13.69 2.03 -8.62
CA TYR A 134 14.38 1.44 -7.49
C TYR A 134 13.56 0.29 -6.91
N PHE A 135 14.24 -0.62 -6.23
CA PHE A 135 13.65 -1.80 -5.62
C PHE A 135 14.26 -2.02 -4.24
N ILE A 136 13.42 -2.21 -3.22
CA ILE A 136 13.86 -2.59 -1.87
C ILE A 136 13.64 -4.09 -1.72
N GLY A 137 14.76 -4.83 -1.70
CA GLY A 137 14.78 -6.29 -1.54
C GLY A 137 15.32 -6.71 -0.17
N PHE A 138 15.31 -8.02 0.11
CA PHE A 138 15.81 -8.59 1.36
C PHE A 138 16.50 -9.96 1.17
N LEU A 139 17.46 -10.26 2.03
CA LEU A 139 18.19 -11.53 2.02
C LEU A 139 17.43 -12.64 2.79
N PRO A 140 17.73 -13.93 2.56
CA PRO A 140 16.92 -15.04 3.11
C PRO A 140 16.92 -15.20 4.63
N TYR A 141 17.86 -14.57 5.33
CA TYR A 141 17.99 -14.58 6.78
C TYR A 141 18.03 -13.14 7.29
N PRO A 142 17.43 -12.85 8.47
CA PRO A 142 17.59 -11.56 9.15
C PRO A 142 19.03 -11.36 9.62
N VAL A 143 19.38 -10.14 10.02
CA VAL A 143 20.51 -9.91 10.92
C VAL A 143 20.13 -10.36 12.34
N GLU A 144 21.10 -10.67 13.18
CA GLU A 144 20.88 -10.97 14.61
C GLU A 144 20.22 -9.77 15.31
N ASP A 145 19.29 -10.04 16.23
CA ASP A 145 18.45 -9.08 16.97
C ASP A 145 17.62 -8.06 16.15
N GLN A 146 17.61 -8.16 14.81
CA GLN A 146 16.82 -7.32 13.91
C GLN A 146 15.33 -7.26 14.28
N THR A 147 14.77 -6.05 14.38
CA THR A 147 13.35 -5.81 14.65
C THR A 147 12.62 -5.14 13.47
N VAL A 148 11.28 -5.14 13.50
CA VAL A 148 10.46 -4.46 12.47
C VAL A 148 10.70 -2.94 12.45
N GLU A 149 11.02 -2.34 13.61
CA GLU A 149 11.35 -0.91 13.69
C GLU A 149 12.64 -0.59 12.93
N ASP A 150 13.65 -1.45 13.01
CA ASP A 150 14.93 -1.24 12.35
C ASP A 150 14.80 -1.36 10.83
N VAL A 151 13.91 -2.23 10.34
CA VAL A 151 13.61 -2.31 8.90
C VAL A 151 12.82 -1.10 8.43
N VAL A 152 11.89 -0.57 9.24
CA VAL A 152 11.17 0.68 8.93
C VAL A 152 12.13 1.88 8.88
N GLU A 153 13.06 2.00 9.82
CA GLU A 153 14.11 3.03 9.80
C GLU A 153 15.08 2.84 8.61
N ALA A 154 15.36 1.60 8.22
CA ALA A 154 16.14 1.31 7.01
C ALA A 154 15.40 1.71 5.72
N GLU A 155 14.09 1.47 5.62
CA GLU A 155 13.27 1.94 4.49
C GLU A 155 13.26 3.47 4.39
N VAL A 156 13.15 4.18 5.52
CA VAL A 156 13.31 5.64 5.55
C VAL A 156 14.72 6.06 5.10
N ALA A 157 15.78 5.38 5.55
CA ALA A 157 17.15 5.66 5.12
C ALA A 157 17.36 5.41 3.62
N PHE A 158 16.76 4.36 3.06
CA PHE A 158 16.77 4.08 1.62
C PHE A 158 16.03 5.17 0.83
N LEU A 159 14.88 5.65 1.30
CA LEU A 159 14.14 6.72 0.63
C LEU A 159 14.86 8.08 0.70
N ARG A 160 15.55 8.38 1.80
CA ARG A 160 16.47 9.53 1.90
C ARG A 160 17.56 9.43 0.84
N HIS A 161 18.21 8.27 0.71
CA HIS A 161 19.24 8.05 -0.30
C HIS A 161 18.72 8.16 -1.75
N VAL A 162 17.48 7.72 -2.03
CA VAL A 162 16.83 7.93 -3.34
C VAL A 162 16.59 9.42 -3.60
N ILE A 163 16.17 10.21 -2.60
CA ILE A 163 16.04 11.67 -2.74
C ILE A 163 17.41 12.31 -3.02
N ASP A 164 18.47 11.89 -2.31
CA ASP A 164 19.84 12.39 -2.52
C ASP A 164 20.38 12.07 -3.93
N CYS A 165 19.88 11.02 -4.59
CA CYS A 165 20.19 10.69 -6.00
C CYS A 165 19.45 11.57 -7.02
N HIS A 166 18.42 12.33 -6.61
CA HIS A 166 17.57 13.15 -7.48
C HIS A 166 17.46 14.62 -7.02
N PRO A 167 18.57 15.35 -6.80
CA PRO A 167 18.56 16.68 -6.18
C PRO A 167 17.90 17.77 -7.04
N GLU A 168 17.82 17.59 -8.36
CA GLU A 168 17.13 18.51 -9.29
C GLU A 168 15.60 18.28 -9.32
N THR A 169 15.11 17.18 -8.74
CA THR A 169 13.71 16.75 -8.83
C THR A 169 12.91 17.21 -7.61
N ALA A 170 12.05 18.22 -7.80
CA ALA A 170 11.18 18.75 -6.74
C ALA A 170 10.04 17.79 -6.31
N GLU A 171 9.97 16.58 -6.87
CA GLU A 171 8.94 15.58 -6.56
C GLU A 171 9.53 14.37 -5.81
N LYS A 172 8.92 14.05 -4.67
CA LYS A 172 9.35 12.94 -3.80
C LYS A 172 9.03 11.57 -4.42
N PRO A 173 9.76 10.50 -4.04
CA PRO A 173 9.59 9.18 -4.63
C PRO A 173 8.18 8.64 -4.46
N MET A 174 7.60 8.09 -5.53
CA MET A 174 6.42 7.24 -5.41
C MET A 174 6.86 5.89 -4.82
N VAL A 175 6.12 5.37 -3.85
CA VAL A 175 6.44 4.08 -3.21
C VAL A 175 5.32 3.07 -3.43
N VAL A 176 5.65 1.88 -3.94
CA VAL A 176 4.72 0.75 -4.12
C VAL A 176 4.99 -0.29 -3.04
N GLY A 177 4.05 -0.45 -2.11
CA GLY A 177 4.13 -1.44 -1.03
C GLY A 177 3.24 -2.64 -1.30
N ASN A 178 3.85 -3.75 -1.74
CA ASN A 178 3.13 -4.97 -2.09
C ASN A 178 2.83 -5.84 -0.85
N CYS A 179 1.55 -6.20 -0.65
CA CYS A 179 1.07 -7.06 0.43
C CYS A 179 1.64 -6.68 1.81
N GLN A 180 2.58 -7.47 2.36
CA GLN A 180 3.23 -7.21 3.65
C GLN A 180 4.00 -5.88 3.66
N ALA A 181 4.67 -5.51 2.57
CA ALA A 181 5.40 -4.26 2.51
C ALA A 181 4.48 -3.03 2.57
N GLY A 182 3.21 -3.15 2.16
CA GLY A 182 2.25 -2.05 2.19
C GLY A 182 1.97 -1.52 3.60
N TRP A 183 1.81 -2.40 4.60
CA TRP A 183 1.66 -1.92 5.99
C TRP A 183 2.97 -1.37 6.56
N GLN A 184 4.12 -1.87 6.12
CA GLN A 184 5.43 -1.47 6.61
C GLN A 184 5.80 -0.07 6.10
N ILE A 185 5.57 0.18 4.80
CA ILE A 185 5.68 1.51 4.19
C ILE A 185 4.67 2.51 4.79
N MET A 186 3.47 2.07 5.15
CA MET A 186 2.52 2.92 5.89
C MET A 186 2.99 3.25 7.32
N MET A 187 3.73 2.35 8.00
CA MET A 187 4.42 2.68 9.27
C MET A 187 5.53 3.72 9.05
N ALA A 188 6.37 3.53 8.03
CA ALA A 188 7.44 4.46 7.67
C ALA A 188 6.90 5.86 7.31
N ALA A 189 5.84 5.94 6.50
CA ALA A 189 5.20 7.20 6.11
C ALA A 189 4.43 7.90 7.25
N ALA A 190 4.01 7.15 8.28
CA ALA A 190 3.40 7.72 9.48
C ALA A 190 4.43 8.27 10.49
N LEU A 191 5.67 7.76 10.46
CA LEU A 191 6.78 8.25 11.28
C LEU A 191 7.52 9.40 10.59
N GLU A 192 7.77 9.28 9.28
CA GLU A 192 8.65 10.16 8.51
C GLU A 192 7.98 10.61 7.19
N PRO A 193 6.79 11.26 7.25
CA PRO A 193 6.00 11.66 6.06
C PRO A 193 6.75 12.60 5.11
N HIS A 194 7.87 13.20 5.53
CA HIS A 194 8.63 14.10 4.68
C HIS A 194 9.42 13.39 3.57
N VAL A 195 9.69 12.08 3.64
CA VAL A 195 10.46 11.35 2.60
C VAL A 195 9.59 10.70 1.52
N PHE A 196 8.26 10.77 1.64
CA PHE A 196 7.32 10.07 0.76
C PHE A 196 6.65 11.00 -0.25
N GLY A 197 6.63 10.59 -1.53
CA GLY A 197 5.60 10.99 -2.48
C GLY A 197 4.34 10.13 -2.31
N PRO A 198 3.47 10.04 -3.33
CA PRO A 198 2.31 9.16 -3.30
C PRO A 198 2.66 7.69 -3.00
N ILE A 199 1.75 7.00 -2.32
CA ILE A 199 1.95 5.63 -1.84
C ILE A 199 0.90 4.73 -2.47
N LEU A 200 1.30 3.73 -3.24
CA LEU A 200 0.42 2.68 -3.76
C LEU A 200 0.58 1.42 -2.92
N ILE A 201 -0.46 1.03 -2.19
CA ILE A 201 -0.49 -0.24 -1.44
C ILE A 201 -1.38 -1.26 -2.18
N ALA A 202 -0.77 -2.36 -2.61
CA ALA A 202 -1.41 -3.36 -3.47
C ALA A 202 -1.61 -4.68 -2.70
N GLY A 203 -2.87 -5.06 -2.46
CA GLY A 203 -3.22 -6.24 -1.67
C GLY A 203 -2.72 -6.20 -0.22
N ALA A 204 -2.55 -5.01 0.37
CA ALA A 204 -1.97 -4.82 1.69
C ALA A 204 -3.03 -4.79 2.81
N PRO A 205 -2.97 -5.70 3.81
CA PRO A 205 -3.90 -5.66 4.94
C PRO A 205 -3.48 -4.60 5.97
N LEU A 206 -4.41 -3.74 6.35
CA LEU A 206 -4.23 -2.71 7.38
C LEU A 206 -5.20 -2.85 8.56
N SER A 207 -6.41 -3.41 8.34
CA SER A 207 -7.33 -3.77 9.42
C SER A 207 -7.61 -5.28 9.45
N TYR A 208 -6.92 -5.99 10.34
CA TYR A 208 -6.85 -7.46 10.36
C TYR A 208 -8.10 -8.13 10.94
N TRP A 209 -8.91 -7.39 11.71
CA TRP A 209 -10.18 -7.88 12.25
C TRP A 209 -11.33 -7.74 11.24
N ALA A 210 -11.23 -6.80 10.30
CA ALA A 210 -12.26 -6.53 9.31
C ALA A 210 -12.45 -7.71 8.33
N GLY A 211 -13.65 -7.84 7.77
CA GLY A 211 -13.98 -8.94 6.86
C GLY A 211 -15.47 -9.24 6.79
N GLU A 212 -15.92 -9.66 5.61
CA GLU A 212 -17.22 -10.28 5.39
C GLU A 212 -17.31 -11.64 6.12
N ARG A 213 -18.52 -12.08 6.48
CA ARG A 213 -18.75 -13.41 7.06
C ARG A 213 -19.07 -14.43 5.97
N GLY A 214 -18.48 -15.61 6.07
CA GLY A 214 -18.54 -16.68 5.06
C GLY A 214 -17.52 -16.55 3.93
N HIS A 215 -16.63 -15.55 3.97
CA HIS A 215 -15.55 -15.30 3.02
C HIS A 215 -14.19 -15.12 3.74
N ALA A 216 -13.07 -15.29 3.03
CA ALA A 216 -11.70 -15.00 3.50
C ALA A 216 -11.42 -15.35 4.99
N PRO A 217 -11.56 -16.63 5.40
CA PRO A 217 -11.60 -17.03 6.81
C PRO A 217 -10.27 -16.93 7.58
N MET A 218 -9.16 -16.51 6.92
CA MET A 218 -7.82 -16.51 7.52
C MET A 218 -7.73 -15.67 8.79
N ARG A 219 -8.49 -14.57 8.90
CA ARG A 219 -8.53 -13.73 10.11
C ARG A 219 -8.85 -14.52 11.39
N TYR A 220 -9.63 -15.60 11.29
CA TYR A 220 -9.99 -16.43 12.44
C TYR A 220 -8.85 -17.32 12.94
N THR A 221 -7.80 -17.56 12.14
CA THR A 221 -6.74 -18.54 12.43
C THR A 221 -6.03 -18.27 13.76
N GLY A 222 -5.73 -17.01 14.11
CA GLY A 222 -5.09 -16.67 15.38
C GLY A 222 -5.96 -16.99 16.60
N GLY A 223 -7.30 -16.88 16.47
CA GLY A 223 -8.23 -17.38 17.48
C GLY A 223 -8.21 -18.89 17.57
N MET A 224 -8.25 -19.59 16.42
CA MET A 224 -8.26 -21.06 16.41
C MET A 224 -6.97 -21.71 16.97
N THR A 225 -5.84 -20.99 17.01
CA THR A 225 -4.60 -21.44 17.69
C THR A 225 -4.49 -21.00 19.15
N GLY A 226 -5.44 -20.22 19.67
CA GLY A 226 -5.36 -19.63 21.01
C GLY A 226 -4.33 -18.51 21.13
N GLY A 227 -4.00 -17.82 20.03
CA GLY A 227 -3.09 -16.68 19.98
C GLY A 227 -1.69 -16.97 19.42
N SER A 228 -0.79 -16.02 19.62
CA SER A 228 0.59 -15.96 19.10
C SER A 228 1.61 -16.82 19.86
N TRP A 229 1.20 -17.53 20.93
CA TRP A 229 2.10 -18.43 21.65
C TRP A 229 2.69 -19.53 20.73
N VAL A 230 1.97 -19.93 19.68
CA VAL A 230 2.46 -20.83 18.63
C VAL A 230 3.56 -20.19 17.78
N THR A 231 3.51 -18.88 17.56
CA THR A 231 4.59 -18.12 16.88
C THR A 231 5.87 -18.21 17.71
N ALA A 232 5.81 -17.87 19.01
CA ALA A 232 6.94 -17.99 19.92
C ALA A 232 7.50 -19.43 19.95
N LEU A 233 6.64 -20.44 20.13
CA LEU A 233 7.02 -21.86 20.09
C LEU A 233 7.79 -22.25 18.81
N LEU A 234 7.34 -21.82 17.63
CA LEU A 234 8.01 -22.12 16.37
C LEU A 234 9.33 -21.35 16.21
N CYS A 235 9.48 -20.17 16.82
CA CYS A 235 10.74 -19.43 16.87
C CYS A 235 11.75 -20.11 17.81
N ASP A 236 11.31 -20.54 18.99
CA ASP A 236 12.16 -21.18 19.99
C ASP A 236 12.67 -22.54 19.49
N LEU A 237 11.79 -23.38 18.94
CA LEU A 237 12.17 -24.61 18.22
C LEU A 237 13.07 -24.33 17.00
N GLY A 238 12.94 -23.15 16.40
CA GLY A 238 13.75 -22.66 15.30
C GLY A 238 15.10 -22.05 15.71
N ASN A 239 15.44 -22.06 17.01
CA ASN A 239 16.60 -21.39 17.62
C ASN A 239 16.59 -19.88 17.34
N GLY A 240 15.52 -19.19 17.77
CA GLY A 240 15.32 -17.75 17.58
C GLY A 240 14.83 -17.34 16.18
N LEU A 241 14.68 -18.29 15.25
CA LEU A 241 14.39 -18.03 13.83
C LEU A 241 13.10 -18.72 13.37
N PHE A 242 12.16 -17.94 12.86
CA PHE A 242 10.91 -18.44 12.29
C PHE A 242 11.06 -18.86 10.84
N ASP A 243 10.58 -20.07 10.54
CA ASP A 243 10.62 -20.64 9.20
C ASP A 243 9.45 -20.13 8.34
N GLY A 244 9.76 -19.31 7.31
CA GLY A 244 8.76 -18.77 6.39
C GLY A 244 7.94 -19.83 5.63
N ALA A 245 8.39 -21.09 5.61
CA ALA A 245 7.61 -22.21 5.06
C ALA A 245 6.30 -22.47 5.81
N TRP A 246 6.16 -22.04 7.06
CA TRP A 246 4.86 -22.04 7.75
C TRP A 246 3.89 -20.99 7.19
N LEU A 247 4.37 -19.84 6.72
CA LEU A 247 3.55 -18.81 6.06
C LEU A 247 3.09 -19.29 4.68
N VAL A 248 4.02 -19.84 3.88
CA VAL A 248 3.69 -20.45 2.58
C VAL A 248 2.66 -21.55 2.74
N GLN A 249 2.80 -22.42 3.75
CA GLN A 249 1.82 -23.46 4.05
C GLN A 249 0.44 -22.91 4.45
N ASN A 250 0.34 -21.73 5.08
CA ASN A 250 -0.95 -21.10 5.37
C ASN A 250 -1.65 -20.61 4.08
N PHE A 251 -0.93 -20.02 3.13
CA PHE A 251 -1.49 -19.68 1.82
C PHE A 251 -1.92 -20.93 1.03
N GLU A 252 -1.09 -21.98 1.04
CA GLU A 252 -1.41 -23.28 0.40
C GLU A 252 -2.67 -23.95 0.97
N ARG A 253 -2.96 -23.75 2.26
CA ARG A 253 -4.15 -24.26 2.95
C ARG A 253 -5.45 -23.53 2.59
N LEU A 254 -5.41 -22.31 2.04
CA LEU A 254 -6.62 -21.60 1.60
C LEU A 254 -7.37 -22.39 0.52
N ASN A 255 -6.65 -22.79 -0.53
CA ASN A 255 -7.21 -23.47 -1.69
C ASN A 255 -6.64 -24.91 -1.84
N PRO A 256 -7.06 -25.86 -0.99
CA PRO A 256 -6.55 -27.23 -1.01
C PRO A 256 -6.86 -27.94 -2.34
N ALA A 257 -7.98 -27.60 -2.98
CA ALA A 257 -8.35 -28.13 -4.30
C ALA A 257 -7.33 -27.76 -5.37
N ASN A 258 -6.84 -26.51 -5.38
CA ASN A 258 -5.77 -26.08 -6.27
C ASN A 258 -4.42 -26.67 -5.86
N THR A 259 -4.01 -26.48 -4.60
CA THR A 259 -2.67 -26.85 -4.09
C THR A 259 -2.39 -28.35 -4.22
N TRP A 260 -3.30 -29.20 -3.72
CA TRP A 260 -3.09 -30.64 -3.61
C TRP A 260 -3.49 -31.42 -4.87
N TRP A 261 -4.35 -30.84 -5.72
CA TRP A 261 -4.86 -31.53 -6.90
C TRP A 261 -4.74 -30.70 -8.19
N ALA A 262 -5.58 -29.68 -8.39
CA ALA A 262 -5.79 -29.09 -9.72
C ALA A 262 -4.53 -28.45 -10.34
N LYS A 263 -3.64 -27.85 -9.54
CA LYS A 263 -2.33 -27.34 -10.02
C LYS A 263 -1.45 -28.46 -10.57
N GLN A 264 -1.39 -29.58 -9.84
CA GLN A 264 -0.55 -30.73 -10.18
C GLN A 264 -1.16 -31.55 -11.33
N TYR A 265 -2.47 -31.76 -11.30
CA TYR A 265 -3.22 -32.40 -12.39
C TYR A 265 -3.13 -31.57 -13.68
N ARG A 266 -3.21 -30.24 -13.63
CA ARG A 266 -3.02 -29.38 -14.81
C ARG A 266 -1.62 -29.55 -15.41
N LEU A 267 -0.57 -29.58 -14.58
CA LEU A 267 0.78 -29.88 -15.06
C LEU A 267 0.85 -31.27 -15.69
N TYR A 268 0.38 -32.32 -15.02
CA TYR A 268 0.42 -33.69 -15.54
C TYR A 268 -0.40 -33.86 -16.83
N ALA A 269 -1.60 -33.30 -16.89
CA ALA A 269 -2.50 -33.44 -18.03
C ALA A 269 -2.04 -32.62 -19.25
N SER A 270 -1.33 -31.51 -19.05
CA SER A 270 -0.82 -30.64 -20.12
C SER A 270 0.71 -30.55 -20.11
N VAL A 271 1.41 -31.63 -19.70
CA VAL A 271 2.85 -31.60 -19.40
C VAL A 271 3.71 -31.19 -20.61
N ASP A 272 3.23 -31.49 -21.82
CA ASP A 272 3.85 -31.13 -23.08
C ASP A 272 3.88 -29.60 -23.37
N THR A 273 3.13 -28.77 -22.61
CA THR A 273 3.06 -27.31 -22.78
C THR A 273 3.10 -26.49 -21.48
N GLU A 274 2.66 -27.06 -20.35
CA GLU A 274 2.53 -26.36 -19.05
C GLU A 274 3.86 -26.32 -18.26
N ALA A 275 4.81 -27.20 -18.58
CA ALA A 275 6.04 -27.43 -17.83
C ALA A 275 6.87 -26.16 -17.54
N GLN A 276 7.12 -25.32 -18.55
CA GLN A 276 7.93 -24.10 -18.38
C GLN A 276 7.25 -23.11 -17.43
N ARG A 277 5.96 -22.80 -17.68
CA ARG A 277 5.17 -21.85 -16.88
C ARG A 277 5.06 -22.28 -15.41
N TYR A 278 4.97 -23.59 -15.18
CA TYR A 278 4.98 -24.18 -13.84
C TYR A 278 6.35 -24.01 -13.15
N LEU A 279 7.45 -24.33 -13.84
CA LEU A 279 8.81 -24.19 -13.29
C LEU A 279 9.18 -22.74 -12.98
N GLU A 280 8.79 -21.80 -13.84
CA GLU A 280 8.97 -20.36 -13.61
C GLU A 280 8.27 -19.89 -12.33
N PHE A 281 7.02 -20.33 -12.09
CA PHE A 281 6.29 -20.03 -10.87
C PHE A 281 6.91 -20.69 -9.63
N GLU A 282 7.26 -21.99 -9.71
CA GLU A 282 7.82 -22.74 -8.58
C GLU A 282 9.21 -22.25 -8.17
N ARG A 283 9.96 -21.59 -9.06
CA ARG A 283 11.23 -20.93 -8.73
C ARG A 283 11.05 -19.85 -7.67
N TRP A 284 9.95 -19.11 -7.71
CA TRP A 284 9.58 -18.14 -6.66
C TRP A 284 8.87 -18.81 -5.48
N TRP A 285 7.86 -19.65 -5.74
CA TRP A 285 7.06 -20.30 -4.69
C TRP A 285 7.90 -21.22 -3.77
N GLY A 286 8.97 -21.82 -4.30
CA GLY A 286 9.93 -22.60 -3.53
C GLY A 286 10.94 -21.76 -2.73
N GLY A 287 11.07 -20.46 -3.01
CA GLY A 287 12.07 -19.54 -2.45
C GLY A 287 11.83 -19.12 -1.00
N HIS A 288 11.73 -20.09 -0.09
CA HIS A 288 11.36 -19.88 1.31
C HIS A 288 12.44 -19.13 2.12
N VAL A 289 12.09 -17.98 2.70
CA VAL A 289 12.97 -17.17 3.58
C VAL A 289 12.71 -17.42 5.08
N VAL A 290 13.47 -16.75 5.94
CA VAL A 290 13.45 -16.84 7.40
C VAL A 290 13.20 -15.45 8.00
N LEU A 291 12.47 -15.42 9.12
CA LEU A 291 12.23 -14.21 9.91
C LEU A 291 12.86 -14.34 11.31
N GLY A 292 13.28 -13.23 11.89
CA GLY A 292 13.70 -13.17 13.29
C GLY A 292 12.51 -13.41 14.19
N GLY A 293 12.72 -14.10 15.32
CA GLY A 293 11.63 -14.44 16.24
C GLY A 293 10.91 -13.21 16.78
N GLN A 294 11.65 -12.14 17.06
CA GLN A 294 11.10 -10.85 17.47
C GLN A 294 10.28 -10.19 16.35
N GLU A 295 10.72 -10.27 15.09
CA GLU A 295 10.01 -9.70 13.93
C GLU A 295 8.61 -10.33 13.78
N ILE A 296 8.55 -11.67 13.65
CA ILE A 296 7.27 -12.35 13.41
C ILE A 296 6.34 -12.31 14.63
N GLN A 297 6.90 -12.28 15.85
CA GLN A 297 6.11 -12.14 17.07
C GLN A 297 5.50 -10.74 17.17
N TYR A 298 6.27 -9.69 16.85
CA TYR A 298 5.77 -8.32 16.78
C TYR A 298 4.67 -8.16 15.73
N ILE A 299 4.83 -8.78 14.55
CA ILE A 299 3.83 -8.81 13.48
C ILE A 299 2.55 -9.55 13.95
N ALA A 300 2.69 -10.73 14.57
CA ALA A 300 1.55 -11.50 15.05
C ALA A 300 0.77 -10.78 16.15
N ASP A 301 1.47 -10.25 17.17
CA ASP A 301 0.87 -9.58 18.33
C ASP A 301 0.21 -8.25 17.95
N ASN A 302 0.91 -7.37 17.21
CA ASN A 302 0.43 -6.03 16.93
C ASN A 302 -0.52 -5.95 15.73
N LEU A 303 -0.28 -6.73 14.67
CA LEU A 303 -1.07 -6.63 13.43
C LEU A 303 -2.20 -7.66 13.42
N PHE A 304 -1.88 -8.94 13.24
CA PHE A 304 -2.88 -10.00 13.01
C PHE A 304 -3.83 -10.23 14.18
N ILE A 305 -3.33 -10.16 15.42
CA ILE A 305 -4.13 -10.44 16.62
C ILE A 305 -4.62 -9.14 17.28
N GLY A 306 -3.74 -8.17 17.48
CA GLY A 306 -4.08 -6.93 18.19
C GLY A 306 -4.74 -5.83 17.33
N ASN A 307 -4.62 -5.88 16.00
CA ASN A 307 -5.08 -4.83 15.07
C ASN A 307 -4.71 -3.40 15.51
N ARG A 308 -3.47 -3.23 15.99
CA ARG A 308 -2.95 -2.04 16.66
C ARG A 308 -2.52 -0.94 15.70
N LEU A 309 -2.32 -1.25 14.41
CA LEU A 309 -1.94 -0.28 13.39
C LEU A 309 -3.14 0.60 12.99
N SER A 310 -4.26 -0.02 12.61
CA SER A 310 -5.52 0.68 12.28
C SER A 310 -6.19 1.40 13.45
N THR A 311 -5.69 1.22 14.68
CA THR A 311 -6.17 1.90 15.89
C THR A 311 -5.12 2.83 16.52
N ALA A 312 -4.01 3.09 15.81
CA ALA A 312 -2.89 3.94 16.23
C ALA A 312 -2.35 3.59 17.64
N GLN A 313 -2.40 2.32 18.02
CA GLN A 313 -1.94 1.82 19.33
C GLN A 313 -0.44 1.48 19.34
N MET A 314 0.20 1.35 18.18
CA MET A 314 1.63 1.04 18.04
C MET A 314 2.51 2.25 18.40
N VAL A 315 3.61 1.97 19.11
CA VAL A 315 4.61 2.95 19.54
C VAL A 315 5.99 2.31 19.35
N THR A 316 6.95 3.10 18.88
CA THR A 316 8.37 2.72 18.69
C THR A 316 9.17 2.77 20.00
N SER A 317 10.39 2.24 19.98
CA SER A 317 11.31 2.19 21.12
C SER A 317 11.69 3.58 21.67
N ASP A 318 11.70 4.61 20.81
CA ASP A 318 11.95 6.01 21.19
C ASP A 318 10.70 6.80 21.63
N GLY A 319 9.52 6.18 21.55
CA GLY A 319 8.25 6.78 21.97
C GLY A 319 7.43 7.44 20.86
N ARG A 320 7.91 7.53 19.60
CA ARG A 320 7.06 7.99 18.48
C ARG A 320 5.88 7.02 18.29
N ARG A 321 4.66 7.56 18.33
CA ARG A 321 3.43 6.82 18.03
C ARG A 321 3.27 6.65 16.51
N ILE A 322 2.96 5.44 16.09
CA ILE A 322 2.62 5.13 14.70
C ILE A 322 1.10 5.33 14.56
N ASP A 323 0.72 6.41 13.90
CA ASP A 323 -0.66 6.80 13.63
C ASP A 323 -0.76 7.15 12.14
N LEU A 324 -1.52 6.38 11.34
CA LEU A 324 -1.54 6.60 9.88
C LEU A 324 -2.15 7.96 9.48
N ARG A 325 -2.81 8.65 10.41
CA ARG A 325 -3.28 10.04 10.25
C ARG A 325 -2.12 11.05 10.19
N ASN A 326 -0.88 10.63 10.43
CA ASN A 326 0.35 11.42 10.23
C ASN A 326 0.89 11.37 8.80
N VAL A 327 0.42 10.46 7.94
CA VAL A 327 0.83 10.42 6.52
C VAL A 327 0.43 11.75 5.85
N ARG A 328 1.26 12.30 4.96
CA ARG A 328 0.99 13.60 4.27
C ARG A 328 0.97 13.51 2.74
N SER A 329 1.01 12.29 2.23
CA SER A 329 1.07 12.00 0.79
C SER A 329 -0.14 11.15 0.38
N PRO A 330 -0.69 11.31 -0.83
CA PRO A 330 -1.87 10.57 -1.26
C PRO A 330 -1.65 9.05 -1.23
N VAL A 331 -2.61 8.33 -0.64
CA VAL A 331 -2.57 6.86 -0.49
C VAL A 331 -3.55 6.23 -1.47
N VAL A 332 -3.03 5.39 -2.37
CA VAL A 332 -3.80 4.59 -3.32
C VAL A 332 -3.89 3.16 -2.80
N VAL A 333 -5.10 2.67 -2.52
CA VAL A 333 -5.36 1.32 -2.05
C VAL A 333 -5.91 0.47 -3.18
N PHE A 334 -5.12 -0.46 -3.71
CA PHE A 334 -5.56 -1.41 -4.74
C PHE A 334 -5.86 -2.77 -4.12
N CYS A 335 -7.13 -3.20 -4.18
CA CYS A 335 -7.62 -4.45 -3.61
C CYS A 335 -8.61 -5.15 -4.55
N SER A 336 -9.05 -6.36 -4.21
CA SER A 336 -10.04 -7.07 -5.03
C SER A 336 -10.99 -7.96 -4.23
N ARG A 337 -12.24 -8.05 -4.68
CA ARG A 337 -13.25 -9.01 -4.18
C ARG A 337 -12.90 -10.47 -4.50
N GLY A 338 -11.93 -10.71 -5.39
CA GLY A 338 -11.34 -12.03 -5.62
C GLY A 338 -10.25 -12.45 -4.62
N ASP A 339 -9.88 -11.59 -3.67
CA ASP A 339 -8.77 -11.82 -2.74
C ASP A 339 -9.22 -12.54 -1.45
N ASP A 340 -8.84 -13.82 -1.31
CA ASP A 340 -9.03 -14.65 -0.11
C ASP A 340 -8.06 -14.32 1.06
N ILE A 341 -7.03 -13.50 0.82
CA ILE A 341 -5.99 -13.10 1.79
C ILE A 341 -6.29 -11.69 2.29
N THR A 342 -6.41 -10.72 1.38
CA THR A 342 -6.67 -9.31 1.68
C THR A 342 -7.93 -8.81 0.93
N PRO A 343 -9.13 -9.27 1.34
CA PRO A 343 -10.39 -8.78 0.79
C PRO A 343 -10.57 -7.28 1.13
N PRO A 344 -11.47 -6.56 0.43
CA PRO A 344 -11.63 -5.11 0.58
C PRO A 344 -11.83 -4.62 2.03
N PRO A 345 -12.57 -5.32 2.93
CA PRO A 345 -12.60 -4.95 4.35
C PRO A 345 -11.23 -4.86 5.04
N GLN A 346 -10.28 -5.74 4.74
CA GLN A 346 -8.96 -5.71 5.37
C GLN A 346 -8.05 -4.63 4.77
N ALA A 347 -8.21 -4.32 3.49
CA ALA A 347 -7.49 -3.26 2.79
C ALA A 347 -8.01 -1.85 3.15
N LEU A 348 -9.31 -1.71 3.44
CA LEU A 348 -10.00 -0.40 3.58
C LEU A 348 -10.52 -0.12 4.99
N GLY A 349 -10.70 -1.15 5.83
CA GLY A 349 -11.28 -1.01 7.17
C GLY A 349 -10.51 -0.07 8.10
N TRP A 350 -9.22 0.15 7.86
CA TRP A 350 -8.38 1.06 8.64
C TRP A 350 -8.83 2.52 8.57
N ILE A 351 -9.42 2.93 7.44
CA ILE A 351 -9.97 4.28 7.23
C ILE A 351 -11.05 4.52 8.30
N ARG A 352 -11.96 3.57 8.44
CA ARG A 352 -13.08 3.59 9.37
C ARG A 352 -12.69 3.28 10.84
N ASP A 353 -11.50 2.76 11.07
CA ASP A 353 -10.96 2.52 12.40
C ASP A 353 -10.23 3.76 12.96
N LEU A 354 -9.64 4.59 12.08
CA LEU A 354 -8.94 5.82 12.44
C LEU A 354 -9.82 7.08 12.37
N TYR A 355 -10.69 7.20 11.36
CA TYR A 355 -11.49 8.39 11.08
C TYR A 355 -12.96 8.18 11.45
N GLU A 356 -13.57 9.13 12.14
CA GLU A 356 -15.00 9.07 12.52
C GLU A 356 -15.93 9.34 11.31
N GLY A 357 -15.45 10.06 10.29
CA GLY A 357 -16.20 10.39 9.07
C GLY A 357 -15.34 11.16 8.05
N THR A 358 -15.91 11.56 6.91
CA THR A 358 -15.14 12.25 5.85
C THR A 358 -14.56 13.59 6.31
N ASP A 359 -15.25 14.29 7.20
CA ASP A 359 -14.77 15.53 7.85
C ASP A 359 -13.43 15.35 8.57
N ASP A 360 -13.19 14.15 9.11
CA ASP A 360 -11.98 13.78 9.84
C ASP A 360 -10.83 13.51 8.85
N ILE A 361 -11.10 12.78 7.76
CA ILE A 361 -10.16 12.59 6.63
C ILE A 361 -9.70 13.95 6.08
N LEU A 362 -10.66 14.86 5.84
CA LEU A 362 -10.39 16.22 5.37
C LEU A 362 -9.47 16.98 6.33
N ALA A 363 -9.82 17.07 7.62
CA ALA A 363 -9.09 17.89 8.60
C ALA A 363 -7.71 17.33 9.01
N ASN A 364 -7.41 16.06 8.72
CA ASN A 364 -6.05 15.50 8.78
C ASN A 364 -5.28 15.67 7.45
N GLU A 365 -5.84 16.42 6.48
CA GLU A 365 -5.27 16.72 5.16
C GLU A 365 -4.97 15.47 4.32
N GLN A 366 -5.81 14.44 4.46
CA GLN A 366 -5.61 13.13 3.86
C GLN A 366 -6.27 13.01 2.48
N THR A 367 -5.51 12.62 1.47
CA THR A 367 -6.03 12.18 0.17
C THR A 367 -5.99 10.66 0.10
N ILE A 368 -7.15 10.00 0.12
CA ILE A 368 -7.24 8.52 0.07
C ILE A 368 -8.02 8.11 -1.17
N VAL A 369 -7.34 7.42 -2.08
CA VAL A 369 -7.91 6.83 -3.31
C VAL A 369 -8.00 5.32 -3.10
N TYR A 370 -9.11 4.69 -3.49
CA TYR A 370 -9.23 3.23 -3.47
C TYR A 370 -9.82 2.66 -4.75
N CYS A 371 -9.31 1.51 -5.17
CA CYS A 371 -9.79 0.76 -6.31
C CYS A 371 -10.11 -0.68 -5.88
N VAL A 372 -11.33 -1.14 -6.18
CA VAL A 372 -11.80 -2.50 -5.86
C VAL A 372 -12.09 -3.27 -7.14
N HIS A 373 -11.16 -4.12 -7.57
CA HIS A 373 -11.38 -4.99 -8.72
C HIS A 373 -12.28 -6.19 -8.34
N ASP A 374 -13.11 -6.71 -9.24
CA ASP A 374 -14.09 -7.73 -8.84
C ASP A 374 -13.57 -9.17 -8.75
N THR A 375 -12.59 -9.55 -9.58
CA THR A 375 -12.28 -10.99 -9.83
C THR A 375 -10.80 -11.38 -9.72
N THR A 376 -9.95 -10.51 -9.16
CA THR A 376 -8.50 -10.74 -9.10
C THR A 376 -8.10 -11.38 -7.78
N GLY A 377 -7.58 -12.60 -7.80
CA GLY A 377 -6.99 -13.22 -6.61
C GLY A 377 -5.66 -12.56 -6.23
N HIS A 378 -5.33 -12.54 -4.94
CA HIS A 378 -4.18 -11.85 -4.32
C HIS A 378 -2.94 -11.62 -5.20
N LEU A 379 -2.28 -12.69 -5.65
CA LEU A 379 -1.07 -12.59 -6.48
C LEU A 379 -1.32 -11.85 -7.80
N GLY A 380 -2.52 -11.97 -8.36
CA GLY A 380 -2.92 -11.26 -9.56
C GLY A 380 -3.05 -9.74 -9.37
N ILE A 381 -2.99 -9.20 -8.14
CA ILE A 381 -3.05 -7.75 -7.88
C ILE A 381 -1.70 -7.09 -8.24
N PHE A 382 -0.57 -7.69 -7.82
CA PHE A 382 0.78 -7.16 -8.04
C PHE A 382 1.63 -7.99 -9.03
N VAL A 383 1.44 -9.31 -9.12
CA VAL A 383 2.21 -10.21 -10.02
C VAL A 383 1.65 -10.20 -11.46
N SER A 384 1.60 -9.02 -12.07
CA SER A 384 1.39 -8.73 -13.51
C SER A 384 0.63 -9.81 -14.30
N GLY A 385 -0.68 -9.90 -14.05
CA GLY A 385 -1.60 -10.67 -14.88
C GLY A 385 -1.97 -9.96 -16.18
N SER A 386 -2.93 -10.53 -16.92
CA SER A 386 -3.61 -9.83 -18.02
C SER A 386 -4.70 -8.86 -17.53
N VAL A 387 -4.92 -8.79 -16.22
CA VAL A 387 -5.95 -7.97 -15.56
C VAL A 387 -5.26 -6.71 -14.99
N SER A 388 -4.68 -6.82 -13.78
CA SER A 388 -3.94 -5.77 -13.02
C SER A 388 -2.96 -4.89 -13.80
N ARG A 389 -2.48 -5.36 -14.95
CA ARG A 389 -1.66 -4.59 -15.89
C ARG A 389 -2.32 -3.26 -16.28
N LYS A 390 -3.64 -3.20 -16.50
CA LYS A 390 -4.30 -1.94 -16.87
C LYS A 390 -4.33 -0.99 -15.67
N GLU A 391 -4.66 -1.49 -14.47
CA GLU A 391 -4.73 -0.68 -13.26
C GLU A 391 -3.36 -0.06 -12.93
N HIS A 392 -2.29 -0.86 -12.95
CA HIS A 392 -0.93 -0.36 -12.70
C HIS A 392 -0.42 0.59 -13.78
N ALA A 393 -0.76 0.36 -15.05
CA ALA A 393 -0.45 1.29 -16.14
C ALA A 393 -1.14 2.65 -15.92
N GLU A 394 -2.46 2.64 -15.65
CA GLU A 394 -3.20 3.87 -15.45
C GLU A 394 -2.85 4.57 -14.13
N PHE A 395 -2.59 3.87 -13.03
CA PHE A 395 -2.09 4.48 -11.80
C PHE A 395 -0.72 5.14 -12.00
N THR A 396 0.21 4.48 -12.69
CA THR A 396 1.51 5.08 -13.06
C THR A 396 1.28 6.34 -13.91
N ALA A 397 0.47 6.23 -14.94
CA ALA A 397 0.19 7.29 -15.91
C ALA A 397 -0.63 8.46 -15.37
N ASN A 398 -1.34 8.28 -14.25
CA ASN A 398 -2.10 9.29 -13.53
C ASN A 398 -1.51 9.65 -12.15
N MET A 399 -0.31 9.18 -11.79
CA MET A 399 0.20 9.39 -10.42
C MET A 399 0.41 10.88 -10.10
N ASP A 400 0.83 11.67 -11.07
CA ASP A 400 0.95 13.12 -10.90
C ASP A 400 -0.40 13.84 -10.76
N TYR A 401 -1.51 13.25 -11.22
CA TYR A 401 -2.87 13.72 -10.92
C TYR A 401 -3.26 13.31 -9.49
N ILE A 402 -2.99 12.06 -9.10
CA ILE A 402 -3.24 11.57 -7.73
C ILE A 402 -2.46 12.39 -6.68
N ASP A 403 -1.22 12.79 -6.96
CA ASP A 403 -0.39 13.65 -6.11
C ASP A 403 -0.97 15.06 -5.91
N VAL A 404 -1.83 15.52 -6.83
CA VAL A 404 -2.51 16.83 -6.76
C VAL A 404 -4.00 16.72 -6.44
N LEU A 405 -4.53 15.50 -6.21
CA LEU A 405 -5.87 15.36 -5.68
C LEU A 405 -5.94 15.99 -4.28
N PRO A 406 -6.95 16.83 -4.02
CA PRO A 406 -7.14 17.46 -2.72
C PRO A 406 -7.54 16.43 -1.65
N PRO A 407 -7.50 16.80 -0.36
CA PRO A 407 -7.95 15.93 0.72
C PRO A 407 -9.38 15.43 0.50
N GLY A 408 -9.63 14.17 0.85
CA GLY A 408 -10.90 13.49 0.65
C GLY A 408 -10.75 11.97 0.48
N LEU A 409 -11.90 11.29 0.37
CA LEU A 409 -11.99 9.86 0.07
C LEU A 409 -12.57 9.67 -1.34
N TYR A 410 -11.88 8.91 -2.18
CA TYR A 410 -12.20 8.72 -3.59
C TYR A 410 -12.22 7.23 -3.96
N GLU A 411 -13.30 6.76 -4.54
CA GLU A 411 -13.31 5.51 -5.31
C GLU A 411 -12.79 5.78 -6.72
N THR A 412 -11.98 4.87 -7.27
CA THR A 412 -11.51 4.95 -8.66
C THR A 412 -11.76 3.68 -9.45
N THR A 413 -12.17 3.85 -10.71
CA THR A 413 -12.60 2.80 -11.63
C THR A 413 -11.95 2.96 -13.00
N VAL A 414 -11.35 1.88 -13.52
CA VAL A 414 -10.65 1.87 -14.81
C VAL A 414 -11.58 1.43 -15.94
N SER A 415 -12.16 2.44 -16.61
CA SER A 415 -13.07 2.32 -17.75
C SER A 415 -12.32 2.18 -19.09
N ARG A 416 -12.97 1.69 -20.15
CA ARG A 416 -12.44 1.75 -21.53
C ARG A 416 -12.91 3.01 -22.26
N ALA A 417 -12.07 3.50 -23.17
CA ALA A 417 -12.42 4.56 -24.10
C ALA A 417 -13.54 4.15 -25.07
N GLU A 418 -13.45 2.95 -25.66
CA GLU A 418 -14.43 2.40 -26.63
C GLU A 418 -15.85 2.24 -26.07
N GLU A 419 -16.02 2.26 -24.74
CA GLU A 419 -17.29 2.02 -24.06
C GLU A 419 -18.07 3.33 -23.76
N ARG A 420 -17.59 4.49 -24.27
CA ARG A 420 -18.21 5.82 -24.13
C ARG A 420 -18.70 6.42 -25.45
N ASP A 421 -19.61 7.40 -25.33
CA ASP A 421 -20.08 8.24 -26.44
C ASP A 421 -19.05 9.29 -26.90
N ASP A 422 -18.03 9.62 -26.08
CA ASP A 422 -16.99 10.63 -26.37
C ASP A 422 -15.63 10.03 -26.81
N ALA A 423 -15.62 8.77 -27.24
CA ALA A 423 -14.41 7.97 -27.51
C ALA A 423 -13.40 8.63 -28.49
N GLU A 424 -13.86 9.44 -29.45
CA GLU A 424 -13.00 10.16 -30.42
C GLU A 424 -12.09 11.22 -29.76
N LEU A 425 -12.30 11.55 -28.48
CA LEU A 425 -11.55 12.54 -27.70
C LEU A 425 -10.64 11.92 -26.62
N ILE A 426 -10.37 10.61 -26.67
CA ILE A 426 -9.55 9.91 -25.66
C ILE A 426 -8.28 9.36 -26.33
N GLU A 427 -7.11 9.85 -25.91
CA GLU A 427 -5.79 9.48 -26.48
C GLU A 427 -5.27 8.11 -26.01
N ARG A 428 -5.98 7.43 -25.11
CA ARG A 428 -5.60 6.17 -24.46
C ARG A 428 -6.76 5.17 -24.48
N ASP A 429 -6.44 3.87 -24.45
CA ASP A 429 -7.43 2.78 -24.44
C ASP A 429 -8.33 2.76 -23.19
N TYR A 430 -7.86 3.35 -22.08
CA TYR A 430 -8.51 3.38 -20.77
C TYR A 430 -8.57 4.80 -20.20
N LEU A 431 -9.51 5.02 -19.29
CA LEU A 431 -9.62 6.24 -18.49
C LEU A 431 -9.90 5.92 -17.03
N LEU A 432 -9.14 6.55 -16.14
CA LEU A 432 -9.25 6.41 -14.69
C LEU A 432 -10.17 7.51 -14.12
N GLU A 433 -11.36 7.12 -13.66
CA GLU A 433 -12.30 8.07 -13.04
C GLU A 433 -12.08 8.17 -11.53
N PHE A 434 -12.36 9.35 -10.94
CA PHE A 434 -12.35 9.55 -9.49
C PHE A 434 -13.74 10.01 -9.02
N GLN A 435 -14.35 9.26 -8.11
CA GLN A 435 -15.65 9.57 -7.54
C GLN A 435 -15.52 9.76 -6.03
N THR A 436 -15.92 10.93 -5.52
CA THR A 436 -15.97 11.20 -4.08
C THR A 436 -16.88 10.21 -3.36
N ARG A 437 -16.48 9.79 -2.16
CA ARG A 437 -17.23 8.87 -1.28
C ARG A 437 -17.24 9.37 0.15
N SER A 438 -18.21 8.89 0.94
CA SER A 438 -18.18 9.04 2.39
C SER A 438 -17.79 7.75 3.10
N VAL A 439 -17.39 7.84 4.37
CA VAL A 439 -17.03 6.67 5.19
C VAL A 439 -18.24 5.73 5.38
N GLU A 440 -19.46 6.28 5.41
CA GLU A 440 -20.72 5.53 5.46
C GLU A 440 -21.04 4.80 4.15
N GLU A 441 -20.52 5.28 3.02
CA GLU A 441 -20.59 4.54 1.75
C GLU A 441 -19.54 3.43 1.67
N LEU A 442 -18.32 3.69 2.16
CA LEU A 442 -17.24 2.72 2.29
C LEU A 442 -17.63 1.56 3.23
N ASP A 443 -18.45 1.82 4.25
CA ASP A 443 -18.96 0.79 5.18
C ASP A 443 -19.79 -0.31 4.49
N ARG A 444 -20.27 -0.06 3.25
CA ARG A 444 -20.91 -1.09 2.40
C ARG A 444 -19.92 -2.17 1.97
N ASP A 445 -18.69 -1.79 1.63
CA ASP A 445 -17.61 -2.72 1.25
C ASP A 445 -16.87 -3.29 2.46
N ILE A 446 -16.77 -2.55 3.58
CA ILE A 446 -16.15 -3.05 4.82
C ILE A 446 -17.06 -4.05 5.56
N GLN A 447 -18.39 -3.88 5.47
CA GLN A 447 -19.40 -4.66 6.18
C GLN A 447 -19.14 -4.77 7.71
N HIS A 448 -18.82 -3.65 8.35
CA HIS A 448 -18.38 -3.64 9.75
C HIS A 448 -19.42 -4.17 10.75
N ARG A 449 -18.96 -4.89 11.79
CA ARG A 449 -19.81 -5.49 12.84
C ARG A 449 -19.20 -5.29 14.24
N PRO A 450 -19.80 -4.46 15.12
CA PRO A 450 -19.28 -4.23 16.48
C PRO A 450 -19.15 -5.48 17.34
N ASP A 451 -20.06 -6.46 17.19
CA ASP A 451 -19.95 -7.74 17.90
C ASP A 451 -18.64 -8.48 17.57
N ASP A 452 -18.12 -8.33 16.35
CA ASP A 452 -16.92 -9.04 15.89
C ASP A 452 -15.65 -8.33 16.38
N ASP A 453 -15.64 -7.00 16.49
CA ASP A 453 -14.61 -6.26 17.24
C ASP A 453 -14.46 -6.83 18.67
N THR A 454 -15.58 -7.05 19.38
CA THR A 454 -15.56 -7.62 20.74
C THR A 454 -15.02 -9.06 20.76
N ARG A 455 -15.35 -9.88 19.75
CA ARG A 455 -14.79 -11.24 19.61
C ARG A 455 -13.28 -11.22 19.38
N PHE A 456 -12.79 -10.37 18.47
CA PHE A 456 -11.36 -10.26 18.22
C PHE A 456 -10.60 -9.63 19.40
N ALA A 457 -11.18 -8.67 20.12
CA ALA A 457 -10.61 -8.19 21.39
C ALA A 457 -10.52 -9.30 22.45
N THR A 458 -11.49 -10.23 22.48
CA THR A 458 -11.45 -11.42 23.35
C THR A 458 -10.28 -12.35 22.97
N VAL A 459 -10.04 -12.55 21.67
CA VAL A 459 -8.88 -13.29 21.15
C VAL A 459 -7.56 -12.60 21.55
N ALA A 460 -7.48 -11.27 21.43
CA ALA A 460 -6.28 -10.52 21.78
C ALA A 460 -5.90 -10.71 23.26
N ARG A 461 -6.87 -10.59 24.19
CA ARG A 461 -6.63 -10.86 25.61
C ARG A 461 -6.22 -12.31 25.89
N ILE A 462 -6.85 -13.28 25.23
CA ILE A 462 -6.50 -14.70 25.38
C ILE A 462 -5.10 -15.00 24.81
N SER A 463 -4.70 -14.30 23.74
CA SER A 463 -3.34 -14.37 23.19
C SER A 463 -2.31 -13.81 24.16
N GLU A 464 -2.56 -12.64 24.75
CA GLU A 464 -1.69 -12.02 25.77
C GLU A 464 -1.48 -12.97 26.96
N ILE A 465 -2.56 -13.61 27.45
CA ILE A 465 -2.53 -14.61 28.52
C ILE A 465 -1.74 -15.85 28.11
N ASN A 466 -2.08 -16.49 26.99
CA ASN A 466 -1.46 -17.75 26.55
C ASN A 466 0.03 -17.58 26.20
N LEU A 467 0.40 -16.45 25.60
CA LEU A 467 1.80 -16.09 25.34
C LEU A 467 2.57 -15.91 26.65
N GLY A 468 1.99 -15.22 27.65
CA GLY A 468 2.57 -15.09 28.98
C GLY A 468 2.78 -16.44 29.68
N LEU A 469 1.76 -17.30 29.66
CA LEU A 469 1.85 -18.66 30.21
C LEU A 469 2.91 -19.51 29.50
N TYR A 470 2.97 -19.45 28.17
CA TYR A 470 3.99 -20.15 27.38
C TYR A 470 5.41 -19.70 27.75
N ARG A 471 5.65 -18.37 27.78
CA ARG A 471 6.94 -17.77 28.13
C ARG A 471 7.38 -18.11 29.55
N PHE A 472 6.45 -18.17 30.50
CA PHE A 472 6.76 -18.48 31.89
C PHE A 472 7.01 -19.98 32.16
N PHE A 473 6.18 -20.87 31.60
CA PHE A 473 6.20 -22.29 31.96
C PHE A 473 6.95 -23.21 30.99
N LEU A 474 7.02 -22.88 29.69
CA LEU A 474 7.49 -23.79 28.64
C LEU A 474 8.71 -23.29 27.88
N GLN A 475 8.76 -21.99 27.55
CA GLN A 475 9.84 -21.40 26.76
C GLN A 475 11.26 -21.72 27.28
N PRO A 476 11.58 -21.63 28.60
CA PRO A 476 12.93 -21.89 29.08
C PRO A 476 13.39 -23.34 28.81
N TRP A 477 12.47 -24.30 28.92
CA TRP A 477 12.76 -25.72 28.62
C TRP A 477 12.93 -25.97 27.12
N ILE A 478 12.18 -25.27 26.29
CA ILE A 478 12.24 -25.41 24.83
C ILE A 478 13.52 -24.77 24.30
N GLN A 479 13.88 -23.57 24.78
CA GLN A 479 15.13 -22.91 24.44
C GLN A 479 16.35 -23.72 24.91
N ALA A 480 16.29 -24.36 26.10
CA ALA A 480 17.36 -25.23 26.58
C ALA A 480 17.51 -26.56 25.81
N LEU A 481 16.50 -26.96 25.03
CA LEU A 481 16.53 -28.16 24.17
C LEU A 481 16.72 -27.82 22.68
N ALA A 482 16.50 -26.57 22.28
CA ALA A 482 16.75 -26.08 20.94
C ALA A 482 18.26 -25.93 20.70
N THR A 483 18.68 -26.21 19.47
CA THR A 483 20.06 -26.01 19.02
C THR A 483 20.05 -25.50 17.59
N PRO A 484 21.12 -24.83 17.12
CA PRO A 484 21.22 -24.46 15.71
C PRO A 484 21.10 -25.67 14.79
N GLU A 485 21.57 -26.84 15.21
CA GLU A 485 21.56 -28.10 14.46
C GLU A 485 20.15 -28.71 14.38
N SER A 486 19.42 -28.77 15.49
CA SER A 486 18.02 -29.24 15.49
C SER A 486 17.11 -28.30 14.72
N ALA A 487 17.33 -26.98 14.81
CA ALA A 487 16.62 -26.00 14.00
C ALA A 487 16.92 -26.13 12.49
N LYS A 488 18.20 -26.27 12.10
CA LYS A 488 18.61 -26.56 10.71
C LYS A 488 17.99 -27.86 10.20
N TRP A 489 17.90 -28.89 11.05
CA TRP A 489 17.28 -30.17 10.70
C TRP A 489 15.76 -30.05 10.53
N MET A 490 15.06 -29.39 11.46
CA MET A 490 13.62 -29.11 11.39
C MET A 490 13.26 -28.37 10.09
N ARG A 491 13.94 -27.27 9.77
CA ARG A 491 13.71 -26.51 8.53
C ARG A 491 13.92 -27.35 7.27
N ARG A 492 14.90 -28.27 7.27
CA ARG A 492 15.19 -29.22 6.17
C ARG A 492 14.15 -30.35 6.04
N MET A 493 13.52 -30.75 7.15
CA MET A 493 12.48 -31.78 7.18
C MET A 493 11.05 -31.23 7.05
N HIS A 494 10.87 -29.89 7.05
CA HIS A 494 9.57 -29.26 6.82
C HIS A 494 8.96 -29.77 5.50
N PRO A 495 7.69 -30.24 5.47
CA PRO A 495 7.11 -30.94 4.31
C PRO A 495 7.27 -30.20 2.99
N ASN A 496 7.05 -28.88 3.00
CA ASN A 496 7.17 -28.03 1.81
C ASN A 496 8.60 -28.06 1.23
N ARG A 497 9.68 -28.16 2.03
CA ARG A 497 11.06 -28.30 1.52
C ARG A 497 11.43 -29.74 1.18
N PHE A 498 10.95 -30.70 1.97
CA PHE A 498 11.29 -32.11 1.80
C PHE A 498 10.92 -32.65 0.41
N GLY A 499 9.76 -32.22 -0.13
CA GLY A 499 9.30 -32.58 -1.47
C GLY A 499 10.25 -32.16 -2.61
N TYR A 500 10.84 -30.96 -2.55
CA TYR A 500 11.83 -30.52 -3.54
C TYR A 500 13.13 -31.34 -3.47
N ARG A 501 13.56 -31.75 -2.27
CA ARG A 501 14.79 -32.55 -2.10
C ARG A 501 14.60 -34.01 -2.54
N LEU A 502 13.45 -34.61 -2.25
CA LEU A 502 13.13 -35.99 -2.69
C LEU A 502 13.08 -36.12 -4.22
N LEU A 503 12.53 -35.11 -4.89
CA LEU A 503 12.40 -35.05 -6.34
C LEU A 503 13.49 -34.13 -6.91
N SER A 504 14.74 -34.57 -6.81
CA SER A 504 15.92 -33.89 -7.35
C SER A 504 17.03 -34.90 -7.68
N ASP A 505 18.06 -34.50 -8.42
CA ASP A 505 19.20 -35.38 -8.75
C ASP A 505 20.05 -35.77 -7.53
N ARG A 506 19.82 -35.15 -6.37
CA ARG A 506 20.39 -35.59 -5.08
C ARG A 506 19.73 -36.87 -4.53
N ASN A 507 18.68 -37.37 -5.17
CA ASN A 507 18.09 -38.68 -4.92
C ASN A 507 18.51 -39.66 -6.04
N PRO A 508 19.27 -40.73 -5.74
CA PRO A 508 19.69 -41.73 -6.74
C PRO A 508 18.55 -42.36 -7.55
N LEU A 509 17.32 -42.39 -7.01
CA LEU A 509 16.14 -42.90 -7.72
C LEU A 509 15.69 -41.99 -8.88
N MET A 510 16.14 -40.72 -8.92
CA MET A 510 15.81 -39.76 -9.98
C MET A 510 16.80 -39.81 -11.17
N VAL A 511 17.97 -40.42 -11.00
CA VAL A 511 19.02 -40.52 -12.04
C VAL A 511 18.53 -41.09 -13.40
N PRO A 512 17.68 -42.13 -13.48
CA PRO A 512 17.18 -42.62 -14.77
C PRO A 512 16.06 -41.76 -15.38
N VAL A 513 15.41 -40.89 -14.59
CA VAL A 513 14.24 -40.10 -15.01
C VAL A 513 14.51 -39.20 -16.23
N PRO A 514 15.57 -38.36 -16.29
CA PRO A 514 15.79 -37.51 -17.46
C PRO A 514 16.03 -38.31 -18.74
N VAL A 515 16.72 -39.47 -18.66
CA VAL A 515 16.97 -40.33 -19.82
C VAL A 515 15.67 -40.93 -20.34
N LEU A 516 14.80 -41.42 -19.44
CA LEU A 516 13.50 -41.98 -19.79
C LEU A 516 12.53 -40.90 -20.29
N ALA A 517 12.52 -39.71 -19.69
CA ALA A 517 11.74 -38.57 -20.16
C ALA A 517 12.18 -38.11 -21.55
N ASP A 518 13.48 -38.11 -21.85
CA ASP A 518 14.01 -37.81 -23.17
C ASP A 518 13.73 -38.90 -24.23
N MET A 519 13.60 -40.16 -23.82
CA MET A 519 13.06 -41.21 -24.70
C MET A 519 11.59 -40.94 -25.03
N VAL A 520 10.77 -40.60 -24.01
CA VAL A 520 9.35 -40.24 -24.18
C VAL A 520 9.18 -38.98 -25.03
N ARG A 521 10.03 -37.96 -24.89
CA ARG A 521 10.01 -36.75 -25.74
C ARG A 521 10.28 -37.05 -27.22
N ARG A 522 11.12 -38.04 -27.52
CA ARG A 522 11.48 -38.42 -28.90
C ARG A 522 10.42 -39.31 -29.56
N ASP A 523 9.70 -40.12 -28.80
CA ASP A 523 8.65 -41.05 -29.29
C ASP A 523 7.29 -40.77 -28.61
N ARG A 524 6.90 -39.49 -28.53
CA ARG A 524 5.72 -39.03 -27.78
C ARG A 524 4.42 -39.41 -28.50
N HIS A 525 3.52 -40.11 -27.80
CA HIS A 525 2.22 -40.56 -28.30
C HIS A 525 1.06 -39.95 -27.46
N PRO A 526 0.71 -38.68 -27.69
CA PRO A 526 -0.36 -38.01 -26.96
C PRO A 526 -1.75 -38.45 -27.44
N VAL A 527 -2.70 -38.62 -26.52
CA VAL A 527 -4.07 -39.03 -26.84
C VAL A 527 -5.04 -37.84 -26.87
N GLY A 528 -5.89 -37.79 -27.90
CA GLY A 528 -6.88 -36.74 -28.10
C GLY A 528 -8.05 -36.78 -27.11
N GLY A 529 -8.80 -35.67 -27.03
CA GLY A 529 -9.99 -35.54 -26.19
C GLY A 529 -11.19 -36.37 -26.66
N ASP A 530 -11.11 -36.98 -27.84
CA ASP A 530 -12.05 -37.98 -28.37
C ASP A 530 -11.90 -39.36 -27.70
N ASN A 531 -10.82 -39.60 -26.97
CA ASN A 531 -10.65 -40.83 -26.20
C ASN A 531 -11.53 -40.83 -24.92
N VAL A 532 -12.29 -41.92 -24.76
CA VAL A 532 -13.23 -42.13 -23.65
C VAL A 532 -12.54 -42.13 -22.28
N PHE A 533 -11.38 -42.79 -22.15
CA PHE A 533 -10.66 -42.86 -20.88
C PHE A 533 -10.06 -41.51 -20.50
N ARG A 534 -9.56 -40.75 -21.49
CA ARG A 534 -9.09 -39.38 -21.29
C ARG A 534 -10.21 -38.42 -20.87
N SER A 535 -11.42 -38.62 -21.40
CA SER A 535 -12.61 -37.90 -20.95
C SER A 535 -13.01 -38.26 -19.51
N LEU A 536 -12.96 -39.56 -19.15
CA LEU A 536 -13.24 -40.02 -17.79
C LEU A 536 -12.21 -39.52 -16.77
N GLU A 537 -10.92 -39.47 -17.14
CA GLU A 537 -9.83 -38.88 -16.35
C GLU A 537 -10.17 -37.44 -15.94
N GLY A 538 -10.61 -36.61 -16.90
CA GLY A 538 -11.07 -35.25 -16.66
C GLY A 538 -12.26 -35.18 -15.72
N ILE A 539 -13.30 -35.99 -15.94
CA ILE A 539 -14.50 -36.03 -15.09
C ILE A 539 -14.17 -36.40 -13.63
N VAL A 540 -13.27 -37.37 -13.43
CA VAL A 540 -12.78 -37.75 -12.09
C VAL A 540 -11.98 -36.63 -11.45
N SER A 541 -11.11 -35.96 -12.21
CA SER A 541 -10.34 -34.81 -11.73
C SER A 541 -11.24 -33.62 -11.32
N ASP A 542 -12.28 -33.32 -12.11
CA ASP A 542 -13.30 -32.33 -11.78
C ASP A 542 -14.13 -32.73 -10.56
N GLN A 543 -14.38 -34.02 -10.35
CA GLN A 543 -15.07 -34.52 -9.17
C GLN A 543 -14.21 -34.41 -7.90
N LEU A 544 -12.91 -34.73 -7.98
CA LEU A 544 -11.95 -34.55 -6.90
C LEU A 544 -11.78 -33.07 -6.54
N THR A 545 -11.65 -32.20 -7.54
CA THR A 545 -11.56 -30.74 -7.35
C THR A 545 -12.82 -30.19 -6.68
N ARG A 546 -14.02 -30.61 -7.12
CA ARG A 546 -15.30 -30.24 -6.46
C ARG A 546 -15.42 -30.80 -5.05
N GLY A 547 -14.93 -32.02 -4.79
CA GLY A 547 -14.91 -32.62 -3.45
C GLY A 547 -14.00 -31.87 -2.47
N LEU A 548 -12.81 -31.48 -2.91
CA LEU A 548 -11.87 -30.67 -2.12
C LEU A 548 -12.39 -29.25 -1.87
N ASN A 549 -13.08 -28.63 -2.85
CA ASN A 549 -13.78 -27.37 -2.64
C ASN A 549 -14.93 -27.52 -1.63
N ALA A 550 -15.77 -28.54 -1.76
CA ALA A 550 -16.85 -28.78 -0.79
C ALA A 550 -16.32 -29.04 0.64
N TRP A 551 -15.17 -29.69 0.77
CA TRP A 551 -14.48 -29.85 2.05
C TRP A 551 -13.94 -28.52 2.61
N ARG A 552 -13.28 -27.70 1.76
CA ARG A 552 -12.84 -26.34 2.11
C ARG A 552 -14.01 -25.50 2.62
N ASP A 553 -15.09 -25.42 1.85
CA ASP A 553 -16.26 -24.59 2.16
C ASP A 553 -16.96 -25.04 3.46
N LEU A 554 -16.92 -26.34 3.77
CA LEU A 554 -17.41 -26.88 5.04
C LEU A 554 -16.46 -26.53 6.20
N ARG A 555 -15.15 -26.79 6.04
CA ARG A 555 -14.09 -26.48 7.01
C ARG A 555 -14.13 -25.01 7.41
N ASP A 556 -14.25 -24.11 6.44
CA ASP A 556 -14.15 -22.67 6.62
C ASP A 556 -15.38 -22.10 7.34
N ARG A 557 -16.57 -22.57 6.99
CA ARG A 557 -17.81 -22.27 7.74
C ARG A 557 -17.78 -22.85 9.16
N SER A 558 -17.14 -23.99 9.37
CA SER A 558 -16.96 -24.57 10.71
C SER A 558 -15.97 -23.77 11.56
N ILE A 559 -14.86 -23.31 10.98
CA ILE A 559 -13.89 -22.42 11.65
C ILE A 559 -14.57 -21.11 12.05
N GLU A 560 -15.26 -20.45 11.13
CA GLU A 560 -16.00 -19.21 11.40
C GLU A 560 -17.03 -19.42 12.53
N ARG A 561 -17.85 -20.47 12.44
CA ARG A 561 -18.87 -20.73 13.48
C ARG A 561 -18.24 -20.96 14.85
N VAL A 562 -17.24 -21.83 14.95
CA VAL A 562 -16.57 -22.12 16.24
C VAL A 562 -15.92 -20.87 16.81
N PHE A 563 -15.29 -20.04 15.96
CA PHE A 563 -14.76 -18.74 16.39
C PHE A 563 -15.86 -17.82 16.93
N LEU A 564 -16.96 -17.63 16.18
CA LEU A 564 -18.05 -16.72 16.54
C LEU A 564 -18.81 -17.17 17.80
N ASP A 565 -19.01 -18.48 17.97
CA ASP A 565 -19.74 -19.10 19.08
C ASP A 565 -18.87 -19.24 20.35
N PHE A 566 -17.54 -19.33 20.24
CA PHE A 566 -16.62 -19.41 21.38
C PHE A 566 -16.24 -18.01 21.90
N TYR A 567 -15.68 -17.16 21.04
CA TYR A 567 -15.27 -15.80 21.43
C TYR A 567 -16.46 -14.84 21.60
N GLY A 568 -17.65 -15.25 21.18
CA GLY A 568 -18.91 -14.53 21.41
C GLY A 568 -19.56 -14.77 22.78
N GLN A 569 -18.98 -15.58 23.67
CA GLN A 569 -19.59 -15.93 24.95
C GLN A 569 -19.47 -14.78 25.97
N PRO A 570 -20.59 -14.25 26.51
CA PRO A 570 -20.53 -13.13 27.47
C PRO A 570 -19.74 -13.44 28.75
N MET A 571 -19.75 -14.70 29.20
CA MET A 571 -18.94 -15.14 30.35
C MET A 571 -17.45 -15.12 30.04
N LEU A 572 -17.03 -15.55 28.84
CA LEU A 572 -15.62 -15.51 28.43
C LEU A 572 -15.16 -14.05 28.28
N GLN A 573 -15.98 -13.20 27.67
CA GLN A 573 -15.74 -11.77 27.54
C GLN A 573 -15.60 -11.09 28.91
N ALA A 574 -16.49 -11.39 29.87
CA ALA A 574 -16.37 -10.90 31.24
C ALA A 574 -15.09 -11.39 31.95
N LEU A 575 -14.73 -12.67 31.80
CA LEU A 575 -13.52 -13.25 32.40
C LEU A 575 -12.22 -12.62 31.89
N VAL A 576 -12.20 -12.09 30.66
CA VAL A 576 -11.03 -11.37 30.08
C VAL A 576 -11.13 -9.85 30.19
N GLY A 577 -12.09 -9.34 30.99
CA GLY A 577 -12.22 -7.91 31.30
C GLY A 577 -12.99 -7.06 30.29
N LEU A 578 -13.73 -7.68 29.36
CA LEU A 578 -14.52 -6.98 28.32
C LEU A 578 -16.02 -6.84 28.66
N GLY A 579 -16.48 -7.41 29.77
CA GLY A 579 -17.88 -7.35 30.22
C GLY A 579 -18.13 -6.19 31.18
N GLY A 580 -19.13 -5.35 30.88
CA GLY A 580 -19.56 -4.22 31.72
C GLY A 580 -20.13 -3.10 30.85
N ASP A 581 -19.24 -2.47 30.07
CA ASP A 581 -19.58 -1.65 28.90
C ASP A 581 -18.52 -1.94 27.81
N ALA A 582 -18.94 -2.51 26.68
CA ALA A 582 -18.01 -3.00 25.66
C ALA A 582 -17.36 -1.87 24.84
N HIS A 583 -17.94 -0.66 24.86
CA HIS A 583 -17.44 0.47 24.05
C HIS A 583 -16.06 0.99 24.49
N ALA A 584 -15.58 0.63 25.69
CA ALA A 584 -14.32 1.14 26.24
C ALA A 584 -13.03 0.53 25.66
N HIS A 585 -13.10 -0.56 24.88
CA HIS A 585 -11.94 -1.45 24.68
C HIS A 585 -11.27 -1.43 23.30
N ARG A 586 -11.94 -0.90 22.25
CA ARG A 586 -11.31 -0.69 20.95
C ARG A 586 -11.04 0.80 20.75
N ARG A 587 -9.77 1.21 20.77
CA ARG A 587 -9.39 2.60 20.52
C ARG A 587 -9.86 3.01 19.12
N ARG A 588 -10.59 4.12 19.03
CA ARG A 588 -11.02 4.77 17.79
C ARG A 588 -10.53 6.21 17.80
N PRO A 589 -9.33 6.52 17.24
CA PRO A 589 -8.72 7.84 17.37
C PRO A 589 -9.62 9.00 16.92
N GLY A 590 -10.40 8.84 15.85
CA GLY A 590 -11.38 9.82 15.38
C GLY A 590 -12.51 10.15 16.39
N ALA A 591 -12.87 9.19 17.24
CA ALA A 591 -13.93 9.34 18.24
C ALA A 591 -13.45 9.96 19.57
N GLU A 592 -12.13 10.13 19.76
CA GLU A 592 -11.57 10.61 21.03
C GLU A 592 -11.93 12.10 21.28
N PRO A 593 -12.29 12.50 22.52
CA PRO A 593 -12.72 13.88 22.80
C PRO A 593 -11.67 14.94 22.49
N GLU A 594 -10.38 14.62 22.65
CA GLU A 594 -9.26 15.49 22.29
C GLU A 594 -9.17 15.67 20.77
N HIS A 595 -9.34 14.58 20.01
CA HIS A 595 -9.34 14.61 18.56
C HIS A 595 -10.52 15.41 18.00
N ARG A 596 -11.74 15.19 18.51
CA ARG A 596 -12.92 15.99 18.12
C ARG A 596 -12.74 17.49 18.41
N ARG A 597 -11.99 17.86 19.45
CA ARG A 597 -11.60 19.26 19.72
C ARG A 597 -10.57 19.77 18.71
N PHE A 598 -9.57 18.98 18.34
CA PHE A 598 -8.64 19.31 17.25
C PHE A 598 -9.38 19.57 15.92
N ILE A 599 -10.35 18.71 15.55
CA ILE A 599 -11.18 18.90 14.34
C ILE A 599 -11.96 20.22 14.41
N GLN A 600 -12.54 20.56 15.57
CA GLN A 600 -13.22 21.85 15.75
C GLN A 600 -12.24 23.03 15.64
N GLN A 601 -11.07 22.96 16.28
CA GLN A 601 -10.05 24.00 16.22
C GLN A 601 -9.54 24.22 14.80
N ARG A 602 -9.24 23.14 14.04
CA ARG A 602 -8.82 23.23 12.63
C ARG A 602 -9.88 23.92 11.76
N ARG A 603 -11.16 23.66 12.03
CA ARG A 603 -12.29 24.35 11.37
C ARG A 603 -12.34 25.84 11.70
N GLU A 604 -12.18 26.20 12.97
CA GLU A 604 -12.16 27.59 13.44
C GLU A 604 -10.94 28.37 12.88
N GLU A 605 -9.76 27.74 12.84
CA GLU A 605 -8.55 28.26 12.19
C GLU A 605 -8.78 28.57 10.71
N VAL A 606 -9.28 27.60 9.93
CA VAL A 606 -9.47 27.77 8.49
C VAL A 606 -10.59 28.76 8.19
N HIS A 607 -11.66 28.79 8.98
CA HIS A 607 -12.65 29.86 8.90
C HIS A 607 -12.02 31.25 9.15
N ALA A 608 -11.00 31.35 10.00
CA ALA A 608 -10.21 32.57 10.19
C ALA A 608 -9.12 32.81 9.13
N GLN A 609 -8.91 31.89 8.17
CA GLN A 609 -8.09 32.07 6.96
C GLN A 609 -8.92 32.43 5.71
N VAL A 610 -10.23 32.15 5.69
CA VAL A 610 -11.15 32.41 4.55
C VAL A 610 -10.96 33.80 3.90
N ALA A 611 -10.74 34.84 4.70
CA ALA A 611 -10.60 36.23 4.26
C ALA A 611 -9.14 36.77 4.27
N LYS A 612 -8.14 35.88 4.25
CA LYS A 612 -6.71 36.23 4.10
C LYS A 612 -6.14 35.63 2.81
N GLY A 613 -5.05 36.24 2.34
CA GLY A 613 -4.51 36.05 1.00
C GLY A 613 -4.71 37.31 0.16
N GLY A 614 -4.48 37.21 -1.15
CA GLY A 614 -4.69 38.25 -2.13
C GLY A 614 -5.31 37.72 -3.43
N SER A 615 -4.87 38.27 -4.56
CA SER A 615 -5.40 37.92 -5.89
C SER A 615 -5.13 36.48 -6.32
N HIS A 616 -3.98 35.91 -5.97
CA HIS A 616 -3.63 34.51 -6.26
C HIS A 616 -4.64 33.53 -5.64
N GLU A 617 -4.94 33.70 -4.34
CA GLU A 617 -5.95 32.93 -3.62
C GLU A 617 -7.34 33.14 -4.22
N ALA A 618 -7.70 34.37 -4.58
CA ALA A 618 -8.99 34.69 -5.20
C ALA A 618 -9.16 34.02 -6.58
N VAL A 619 -8.11 34.03 -7.42
CA VAL A 619 -8.08 33.37 -8.74
C VAL A 619 -8.17 31.86 -8.58
N MET A 620 -7.30 31.25 -7.77
CA MET A 620 -7.28 29.80 -7.54
C MET A 620 -8.61 29.29 -6.99
N ARG A 621 -9.16 29.96 -5.96
CA ARG A 621 -10.48 29.66 -5.39
C ARG A 621 -11.60 29.75 -6.43
N SER A 622 -11.53 30.74 -7.33
CA SER A 622 -12.51 30.90 -8.42
C SER A 622 -12.44 29.75 -9.43
N VAL A 623 -11.23 29.39 -9.89
CA VAL A 623 -11.03 28.29 -10.84
C VAL A 623 -11.49 26.96 -10.25
N ILE A 624 -11.13 26.66 -8.99
CA ILE A 624 -11.58 25.44 -8.29
C ILE A 624 -13.10 25.41 -8.17
N HIS A 625 -13.75 26.54 -7.84
CA HIS A 625 -15.21 26.60 -7.75
C HIS A 625 -15.89 26.38 -9.11
N VAL A 626 -15.41 27.01 -10.18
CA VAL A 626 -16.02 26.91 -11.52
C VAL A 626 -15.86 25.52 -12.12
N LEU A 627 -14.66 24.94 -12.04
CA LEU A 627 -14.41 23.57 -12.52
C LEU A 627 -15.10 22.53 -11.64
N GLY A 628 -15.21 22.78 -10.32
CA GLY A 628 -16.36 22.31 -9.55
C GLY A 628 -16.11 21.64 -8.21
N GLY A 629 -14.92 21.73 -7.62
CA GLY A 629 -14.65 21.18 -6.28
C GLY A 629 -14.88 19.68 -6.13
N ALA A 630 -14.75 18.91 -7.23
CA ALA A 630 -15.33 17.58 -7.45
C ALA A 630 -16.89 17.58 -7.47
N PRO A 631 -17.45 17.30 -8.66
CA PRO A 631 -17.96 15.95 -8.87
C PRO A 631 -17.37 15.29 -10.13
N ALA A 632 -16.92 14.04 -9.99
CA ALA A 632 -16.47 13.16 -11.09
C ALA A 632 -15.50 13.82 -12.10
N THR A 633 -14.34 14.29 -11.63
CA THR A 633 -13.33 14.93 -12.48
C THR A 633 -12.49 13.92 -13.25
N ASP A 634 -12.75 13.86 -14.56
CA ASP A 634 -11.89 13.27 -15.61
C ASP A 634 -10.43 13.76 -15.51
N GLU A 635 -9.45 12.88 -15.78
CA GLU A 635 -8.02 13.19 -15.97
C GLU A 635 -7.83 14.48 -16.77
N ARG A 636 -8.59 14.65 -17.86
CA ARG A 636 -8.53 15.81 -18.77
C ARG A 636 -8.58 17.15 -18.03
N ASN A 637 -9.48 17.31 -17.06
CA ASN A 637 -9.70 18.60 -16.39
C ASN A 637 -8.49 19.01 -15.53
N PHE A 638 -7.88 18.06 -14.82
CA PHE A 638 -6.73 18.34 -13.97
C PHE A 638 -5.40 18.35 -14.74
N LYS A 639 -5.28 17.55 -15.80
CA LYS A 639 -4.16 17.59 -16.74
C LYS A 639 -4.09 18.95 -17.46
N ARG A 640 -5.25 19.53 -17.81
CA ARG A 640 -5.37 20.92 -18.28
C ARG A 640 -5.01 21.91 -17.17
N LEU A 641 -5.51 21.74 -15.93
CA LEU A 641 -5.10 22.59 -14.79
C LEU A 641 -3.57 22.60 -14.55
N ARG A 642 -2.89 21.46 -14.73
CA ARG A 642 -1.42 21.33 -14.60
C ARG A 642 -0.68 22.03 -15.75
N ALA A 643 -1.20 21.98 -16.98
CA ALA A 643 -0.68 22.79 -18.08
C ALA A 643 -0.84 24.28 -17.77
N SER A 644 -2.03 24.68 -17.30
CA SER A 644 -2.32 26.03 -16.84
C SER A 644 -1.57 26.45 -15.57
N ARG A 645 -0.74 25.63 -14.90
CA ARG A 645 0.22 26.15 -13.89
C ARG A 645 1.14 27.21 -14.51
N ALA A 646 1.56 27.01 -15.75
CA ALA A 646 2.42 27.96 -16.47
C ALA A 646 1.68 29.24 -16.90
N GLU A 647 0.34 29.25 -16.81
CA GLU A 647 -0.53 30.35 -17.19
C GLU A 647 -1.03 31.10 -15.94
N LEU A 648 -1.55 30.35 -14.96
CA LEU A 648 -2.08 30.81 -13.67
C LEU A 648 -1.00 31.39 -12.77
N GLU A 649 0.14 30.72 -12.64
CA GLU A 649 1.17 31.05 -11.66
C GLU A 649 2.60 30.99 -12.26
N PRO A 650 2.91 31.86 -13.25
CA PRO A 650 4.18 31.89 -13.96
C PRO A 650 5.34 32.37 -13.08
N GLY A 651 5.85 31.48 -12.23
CA GLY A 651 7.01 31.69 -11.36
C GLY A 651 7.00 30.84 -10.07
N ILE A 652 5.84 30.35 -9.66
CA ILE A 652 5.66 29.57 -8.42
C ILE A 652 6.18 28.14 -8.61
N GLN A 653 6.87 27.56 -7.60
CA GLN A 653 7.35 26.17 -7.70
C GLN A 653 6.19 25.16 -7.70
N LEU A 654 6.46 23.93 -8.13
CA LEU A 654 5.41 22.91 -8.19
C LEU A 654 4.89 22.53 -6.79
N ALA A 655 5.74 22.56 -5.76
CA ALA A 655 5.33 22.34 -4.37
C ALA A 655 4.40 23.45 -3.86
N ASP A 656 4.78 24.71 -4.07
CA ASP A 656 4.03 25.89 -3.62
C ASP A 656 2.67 25.99 -4.35
N PHE A 657 2.62 25.71 -5.66
CA PHE A 657 1.38 25.65 -6.42
C PHE A 657 0.45 24.53 -5.89
N LYS A 658 1.00 23.35 -5.60
CA LYS A 658 0.25 22.25 -4.96
C LYS A 658 -0.28 22.65 -3.58
N HIS A 659 0.48 23.43 -2.79
CA HIS A 659 0.04 23.95 -1.50
C HIS A 659 -1.14 24.92 -1.64
N LEU A 660 -0.97 26.00 -2.42
CA LEU A 660 -1.99 27.02 -2.68
C LEU A 660 -3.31 26.40 -3.15
N MET A 661 -3.23 25.48 -4.11
CA MET A 661 -4.39 24.79 -4.67
C MET A 661 -5.07 23.85 -3.65
N ARG A 662 -4.33 23.12 -2.82
CA ARG A 662 -4.88 22.30 -1.72
C ARG A 662 -5.56 23.16 -0.66
N GLU A 663 -4.95 24.28 -0.28
CA GLU A 663 -5.48 25.22 0.73
C GLU A 663 -6.78 25.90 0.27
N GLN A 664 -6.81 26.44 -0.95
CA GLN A 664 -8.03 27.05 -1.49
C GLN A 664 -9.14 26.03 -1.77
N PHE A 665 -8.80 24.78 -2.09
CA PHE A 665 -9.79 23.69 -2.13
C PHE A 665 -10.37 23.42 -0.73
N PHE A 666 -9.52 23.25 0.28
CA PHE A 666 -9.96 22.95 1.65
C PHE A 666 -10.91 24.04 2.20
N ILE A 667 -10.58 25.31 1.97
CA ILE A 667 -11.44 26.47 2.29
C ILE A 667 -12.82 26.34 1.61
N LEU A 668 -12.88 25.97 0.34
CA LEU A 668 -14.14 25.77 -0.41
C LEU A 668 -14.93 24.53 0.04
N THR A 669 -14.26 23.46 0.49
CA THR A 669 -14.93 22.25 1.00
C THR A 669 -15.57 22.50 2.36
N GLN A 670 -14.92 23.29 3.23
CA GLN A 670 -15.38 23.51 4.60
C GLN A 670 -16.58 24.48 4.68
N ASP A 671 -16.49 25.66 4.06
CA ASP A 671 -17.64 26.56 3.88
C ASP A 671 -17.53 27.28 2.54
N ARG A 672 -18.19 26.71 1.53
CA ARG A 672 -18.19 27.22 0.16
C ARG A 672 -18.77 28.62 0.04
N GLU A 673 -19.78 28.99 0.84
CA GLU A 673 -20.44 30.29 0.68
C GLU A 673 -19.63 31.40 1.36
N ALA A 674 -19.07 31.15 2.56
CA ALA A 674 -18.12 32.06 3.19
C ALA A 674 -16.85 32.23 2.35
N ALA A 675 -16.32 31.14 1.77
CA ALA A 675 -15.18 31.17 0.86
C ALA A 675 -15.41 32.08 -0.36
N LEU A 676 -16.60 32.04 -0.95
CA LEU A 676 -16.94 32.85 -2.12
C LEU A 676 -17.25 34.32 -1.78
N GLU A 677 -18.00 34.59 -0.72
CA GLU A 677 -18.30 35.97 -0.29
C GLU A 677 -17.06 36.71 0.25
N ALA A 678 -15.96 36.01 0.54
CA ALA A 678 -14.66 36.61 0.87
C ALA A 678 -13.82 37.02 -0.36
N ILE A 679 -14.14 36.58 -1.58
CA ILE A 679 -13.39 36.94 -2.80
C ILE A 679 -13.24 38.47 -2.99
N PRO A 680 -14.29 39.30 -2.78
CA PRO A 680 -14.15 40.75 -2.87
C PRO A 680 -13.21 41.37 -1.82
N THR A 681 -12.99 40.70 -0.69
CA THR A 681 -12.04 41.15 0.35
C THR A 681 -10.60 40.85 -0.05
N LEU A 682 -10.34 39.68 -0.65
CA LEU A 682 -9.01 39.29 -1.15
C LEU A 682 -8.52 40.17 -2.32
N LEU A 683 -9.46 40.82 -3.03
CA LEU A 683 -9.18 41.72 -4.16
C LEU A 683 -9.21 43.20 -3.77
N ALA A 684 -9.41 43.55 -2.49
CA ALA A 684 -9.64 44.93 -2.05
C ALA A 684 -8.44 45.88 -2.28
N ASP A 685 -7.22 45.34 -2.25
CA ASP A 685 -5.97 46.08 -2.50
C ASP A 685 -5.53 46.06 -3.99
N GLN A 686 -6.41 45.64 -4.91
CA GLN A 686 -6.13 45.59 -6.35
C GLN A 686 -6.85 46.72 -7.11
N SER A 687 -6.22 47.24 -8.16
CA SER A 687 -6.85 48.21 -9.06
C SER A 687 -7.94 47.56 -9.93
N ALA A 688 -8.81 48.38 -10.51
CA ALA A 688 -9.84 47.89 -11.42
C ALA A 688 -9.25 47.20 -12.68
N GLU A 689 -8.08 47.66 -13.16
CA GLU A 689 -7.40 47.05 -14.32
C GLU A 689 -6.80 45.67 -13.97
N GLU A 690 -6.26 45.51 -12.76
CA GLU A 690 -5.77 44.21 -12.27
C GLU A 690 -6.93 43.23 -12.04
N ILE A 691 -8.05 43.67 -11.41
CA ILE A 691 -9.24 42.83 -11.20
C ILE A 691 -9.85 42.36 -12.53
N ASP A 692 -9.97 43.26 -13.52
CA ASP A 692 -10.45 42.92 -14.86
C ASP A 692 -9.47 41.98 -15.59
N GLY A 693 -8.16 42.18 -15.39
CA GLY A 693 -7.10 41.30 -15.90
C GLY A 693 -7.16 39.88 -15.31
N HIS A 694 -7.31 39.75 -14.00
CA HIS A 694 -7.49 38.45 -13.32
C HIS A 694 -8.77 37.75 -13.79
N LEU A 695 -9.86 38.48 -14.03
CA LEU A 695 -11.10 37.91 -14.54
C LEU A 695 -10.97 37.43 -15.99
N ALA A 696 -10.31 38.19 -16.85
CA ALA A 696 -9.98 37.80 -18.22
C ALA A 696 -9.02 36.59 -18.27
N HIS A 697 -8.10 36.50 -17.30
CA HIS A 697 -7.22 35.35 -17.14
C HIS A 697 -8.00 34.07 -16.76
N ILE A 698 -8.93 34.15 -15.80
CA ILE A 698 -9.84 33.04 -15.47
C ILE A 698 -10.65 32.64 -16.72
N GLU A 699 -11.17 33.61 -17.48
CA GLU A 699 -11.93 33.32 -18.72
C GLU A 699 -11.06 32.61 -19.78
N HIS A 700 -9.77 32.97 -19.89
CA HIS A 700 -8.81 32.31 -20.78
C HIS A 700 -8.53 30.86 -20.38
N VAL A 701 -8.22 30.60 -19.10
CA VAL A 701 -7.97 29.26 -18.57
C VAL A 701 -9.21 28.36 -18.69
N LEU A 702 -10.40 28.92 -18.44
CA LEU A 702 -11.65 28.19 -18.63
C LEU A 702 -11.95 27.90 -20.11
N ALA A 703 -11.69 28.84 -21.03
CA ALA A 703 -11.83 28.60 -22.47
C ALA A 703 -10.84 27.54 -22.99
N ALA A 704 -9.60 27.52 -22.48
CA ALA A 704 -8.63 26.46 -22.74
C ALA A 704 -9.07 25.09 -22.15
N SER A 705 -9.90 25.10 -21.09
CA SER A 705 -10.44 23.87 -20.49
C SER A 705 -11.52 23.19 -21.35
N GLY A 706 -12.18 23.89 -22.28
CA GLY A 706 -13.19 23.39 -23.21
C GLY A 706 -14.55 24.08 -23.08
N GLU A 707 -15.60 23.52 -23.71
CA GLU A 707 -16.97 24.01 -23.50
C GLU A 707 -17.43 23.73 -22.06
N LEU A 708 -17.72 24.78 -21.30
CA LEU A 708 -18.25 24.66 -19.94
C LEU A 708 -19.67 24.09 -19.96
N SER A 709 -19.94 23.11 -19.10
CA SER A 709 -21.31 22.62 -18.87
C SER A 709 -22.21 23.72 -18.28
N ASP A 710 -23.53 23.61 -18.45
CA ASP A 710 -24.50 24.59 -17.93
C ASP A 710 -24.29 24.95 -16.45
N HIS A 711 -23.91 23.97 -15.63
CA HIS A 711 -23.58 24.18 -14.21
C HIS A 711 -22.25 24.89 -13.99
N ALA A 712 -21.22 24.62 -14.78
CA ALA A 712 -19.95 25.34 -14.71
C ALA A 712 -20.10 26.79 -15.18
N ALA A 713 -20.85 27.04 -16.26
CA ALA A 713 -21.19 28.38 -16.72
C ALA A 713 -21.95 29.20 -15.66
N GLN A 714 -22.94 28.61 -14.98
CA GLN A 714 -23.65 29.25 -13.85
C GLN A 714 -22.71 29.61 -12.69
N ARG A 715 -21.75 28.74 -12.35
CA ARG A 715 -20.72 29.03 -11.34
C ARG A 715 -19.79 30.17 -11.79
N PHE A 716 -19.45 30.23 -13.06
CA PHE A 716 -18.58 31.29 -13.59
C PHE A 716 -19.26 32.67 -13.57
N GLU A 717 -20.54 32.78 -13.91
CA GLU A 717 -21.28 34.04 -13.78
C GLU A 717 -21.42 34.50 -12.31
N ARG A 718 -21.47 33.57 -11.34
CA ARG A 718 -21.38 33.91 -9.90
C ARG A 718 -20.00 34.46 -9.52
N ILE A 719 -18.91 33.93 -10.07
CA ILE A 719 -17.56 34.49 -9.91
C ILE A 719 -17.45 35.89 -10.54
N LYS A 720 -17.93 36.09 -11.77
CA LYS A 720 -17.95 37.41 -12.43
C LYS A 720 -18.68 38.45 -11.57
N ALA A 721 -19.83 38.11 -11.00
CA ALA A 721 -20.55 39.00 -10.09
C ALA A 721 -19.77 39.37 -8.81
N LEU A 722 -18.92 38.48 -8.29
CA LEU A 722 -18.06 38.73 -7.12
C LEU A 722 -16.86 39.61 -7.48
N PHE A 723 -16.20 39.36 -8.62
CA PHE A 723 -15.11 40.23 -9.11
C PHE A 723 -15.61 41.63 -9.45
N LEU A 724 -16.77 41.76 -10.11
CA LEU A 724 -17.39 43.05 -10.39
C LEU A 724 -17.76 43.84 -9.12
N ARG A 725 -18.07 43.15 -8.02
CA ARG A 725 -18.33 43.75 -6.69
C ARG A 725 -17.04 44.18 -5.96
N ALA A 726 -15.89 43.62 -6.32
CA ALA A 726 -14.59 43.97 -5.76
C ALA A 726 -14.01 45.27 -6.37
N ARG A 727 -14.42 45.63 -7.59
CA ARG A 727 -13.85 46.77 -8.34
C ARG A 727 -14.00 48.07 -7.53
N PRO A 728 -12.91 48.79 -7.22
CA PRO A 728 -12.99 50.04 -6.49
C PRO A 728 -13.83 51.05 -7.28
N ALA A 729 -14.73 51.75 -6.59
CA ALA A 729 -15.57 52.76 -7.23
C ALA A 729 -14.68 53.87 -7.80
N LEU A 730 -14.88 54.20 -9.09
CA LEU A 730 -14.21 55.33 -9.75
C LEU A 730 -14.34 56.58 -8.86
N PRO A 731 -13.25 57.29 -8.54
CA PRO A 731 -13.34 58.51 -7.76
C PRO A 731 -14.21 59.50 -8.54
N VAL A 732 -15.38 59.82 -7.97
CA VAL A 732 -16.31 60.78 -8.56
C VAL A 732 -15.64 62.14 -8.50
N LEU A 733 -15.02 62.52 -9.62
CA LEU A 733 -14.55 63.88 -9.84
C LEU A 733 -15.73 64.82 -9.55
N PRO A 734 -15.57 65.82 -8.67
CA PRO A 734 -16.62 66.79 -8.44
C PRO A 734 -16.95 67.47 -9.78
N PRO A 735 -18.24 67.75 -10.07
CA PRO A 735 -18.62 68.37 -11.33
C PRO A 735 -17.85 69.68 -11.49
N ALA A 736 -17.34 69.93 -12.71
CA ALA A 736 -16.60 71.14 -13.01
C ALA A 736 -17.47 72.37 -12.71
N ASP A 737 -16.95 73.27 -11.87
CA ASP A 737 -17.63 74.51 -11.50
C ASP A 737 -17.45 75.51 -12.66
N ASP A 738 -18.43 75.50 -13.60
CA ASP A 738 -18.46 76.39 -14.76
C ASP A 738 -18.50 77.86 -14.29
N GLY A 739 -17.33 78.48 -14.33
CA GLY A 739 -17.02 79.64 -13.48
C GLY A 739 -17.84 80.91 -13.75
N ARG A 740 -17.87 81.77 -12.74
CA ARG A 740 -18.23 83.19 -12.87
C ARG A 740 -17.15 84.08 -12.31
N GLU A 741 -16.94 85.19 -13.00
CA GLU A 741 -15.82 86.12 -12.79
C GLU A 741 -16.00 86.96 -11.51
N GLY A 742 -14.89 87.31 -10.86
CA GLY A 742 -14.87 88.08 -9.61
C GLY A 742 -13.49 88.65 -9.30
N GLU A 743 -13.22 89.86 -9.77
CA GLU A 743 -11.94 90.59 -9.73
C GLU A 743 -11.35 90.79 -8.31
N GLY A 744 -10.01 90.81 -8.12
CA GLY A 744 -9.48 91.15 -6.79
C GLY A 744 -7.96 91.15 -6.47
N LYS A 745 -7.13 91.91 -7.20
CA LYS A 745 -5.82 92.48 -6.75
C LYS A 745 -4.74 91.60 -6.06
N ALA A 746 -3.66 91.43 -6.83
CA ALA A 746 -2.24 91.26 -6.48
C ALA A 746 -1.71 91.78 -5.12
N ALA A 747 -0.74 91.03 -4.55
CA ALA A 747 0.63 91.52 -4.24
C ALA A 747 1.64 90.37 -4.04
N GLU A 748 2.91 90.63 -4.36
CA GLU A 748 4.12 89.78 -4.33
C GLU A 748 5.01 90.08 -3.09
N PRO A 749 6.20 89.43 -2.84
CA PRO A 749 6.72 88.11 -3.28
C PRO A 749 7.56 87.32 -2.21
N GLN A 750 8.14 86.18 -2.64
CA GLN A 750 9.50 85.65 -2.35
C GLN A 750 9.89 84.92 -1.02
N ALA A 751 10.23 83.63 -1.21
CA ALA A 751 11.58 83.02 -1.06
C ALA A 751 11.96 82.12 0.14
N ALA A 752 12.85 81.16 -0.19
CA ALA A 752 13.81 80.39 0.63
C ALA A 752 13.32 79.24 1.56
N THR A 753 13.62 78.00 1.15
CA THR A 753 14.10 76.90 2.03
C THR A 753 15.46 77.27 2.65
N PRO A 754 15.86 76.75 3.83
CA PRO A 754 16.28 75.34 3.94
C PRO A 754 16.06 74.63 5.30
N GLU A 755 16.36 73.32 5.30
CA GLU A 755 16.79 72.44 6.41
C GLU A 755 15.84 72.15 7.61
N ALA A 756 16.10 71.00 8.26
CA ALA A 756 15.37 70.45 9.41
C ALA A 756 16.10 70.75 10.73
N PRO A 757 15.47 70.51 11.90
CA PRO A 757 15.97 69.36 12.68
C PRO A 757 14.95 68.60 13.56
N ALA A 758 15.33 67.37 13.88
CA ALA A 758 15.13 66.59 15.12
C ALA A 758 13.87 66.76 16.02
N THR A 759 13.19 65.63 16.21
CA THR A 759 12.17 65.40 17.25
C THR A 759 12.78 65.33 18.66
N PRO A 760 12.16 65.93 19.70
CA PRO A 760 12.46 65.64 21.10
C PRO A 760 11.64 64.45 21.64
N ALA A 761 12.25 63.66 22.53
CA ALA A 761 11.54 62.60 23.27
C ALA A 761 10.86 63.16 24.54
N ALA A 762 9.80 62.50 25.00
CA ALA A 762 9.11 62.82 26.25
C ALA A 762 8.99 61.57 27.15
N THR A 763 9.63 61.62 28.31
CA THR A 763 9.53 60.62 29.39
C THR A 763 8.32 60.88 30.28
N VAL A 764 7.69 59.84 30.81
CA VAL A 764 6.77 59.92 31.96
C VAL A 764 7.20 58.93 33.04
N SER A 765 7.04 59.32 34.30
CA SER A 765 7.60 58.66 35.49
C SER A 765 6.68 57.59 36.10
N THR A 766 7.28 56.75 36.94
CA THR A 766 6.61 55.88 37.93
C THR A 766 5.82 56.67 38.98
N ALA A 767 4.82 56.00 39.57
CA ALA A 767 4.21 56.30 40.86
C ALA A 767 3.75 54.97 41.52
N ASP A 768 3.47 54.99 42.83
CA ASP A 768 3.35 53.81 43.72
C ASP A 768 2.02 53.83 44.53
N THR A 769 1.78 52.81 45.37
CA THR A 769 0.66 52.58 46.32
C THR A 769 -0.67 52.07 45.70
N GLY A 770 -1.52 51.32 46.41
CA GLY A 770 -1.37 50.72 47.75
C GLY A 770 -2.63 49.97 48.27
N GLU A 771 -2.41 49.01 49.18
CA GLU A 771 -3.35 48.32 50.11
C GLU A 771 -4.84 48.02 49.80
N ARG A 772 -5.14 46.70 49.81
CA ARG A 772 -6.15 45.95 50.63
C ARG A 772 -7.68 46.18 50.53
N ALA A 773 -8.35 45.07 50.86
CA ALA A 773 -9.69 44.90 51.46
C ALA A 773 -10.94 45.10 50.56
N ASP A 774 -12.12 44.53 50.86
CA ASP A 774 -12.51 43.26 51.54
C ASP A 774 -14.05 43.11 51.38
N LYS A 775 -14.60 41.88 51.39
CA LYS A 775 -16.04 41.53 51.54
C LYS A 775 -17.06 42.10 50.50
N ALA A 776 -17.82 41.23 49.80
CA ALA A 776 -19.19 40.78 50.15
C ALA A 776 -20.30 41.57 49.39
N SER A 777 -21.52 41.07 49.14
CA SER A 777 -22.08 39.71 49.21
C SER A 777 -23.44 39.61 48.50
N ALA A 778 -23.67 38.48 47.81
CA ALA A 778 -24.88 37.63 47.87
C ALA A 778 -26.29 38.23 47.60
N ALA A 779 -27.33 37.48 48.01
CA ALA A 779 -28.78 37.62 47.76
C ALA A 779 -29.23 37.33 46.30
N ASP A 780 -30.26 36.53 46.01
CA ASP A 780 -31.16 35.64 46.81
C ASP A 780 -31.51 34.39 45.92
N GLU A 781 -31.66 33.15 46.39
CA GLU A 781 -32.63 32.53 47.33
C GLU A 781 -34.06 32.33 46.73
N GLU A 782 -34.92 31.37 47.14
CA GLU A 782 -35.05 30.65 48.42
C GLU A 782 -35.86 29.31 48.30
N LYS A 783 -35.86 28.50 49.39
CA LYS A 783 -36.81 27.41 49.81
C LYS A 783 -36.61 25.96 49.29
N GLY A 784 -36.62 24.92 50.15
CA GLY A 784 -36.61 24.93 51.64
C GLY A 784 -36.83 23.55 52.32
N GLU A 785 -36.29 23.41 53.55
CA GLU A 785 -36.79 22.74 54.80
C GLU A 785 -37.72 21.46 54.77
N VAL A 786 -37.75 20.53 55.75
CA VAL A 786 -37.62 20.57 57.25
C VAL A 786 -36.97 19.29 57.88
N ALA A 787 -36.38 19.46 59.07
CA ALA A 787 -35.76 18.59 60.11
C ALA A 787 -36.17 17.10 60.41
N GLU A 788 -35.13 16.27 60.75
CA GLU A 788 -34.73 15.66 62.08
C GLU A 788 -35.78 15.08 63.11
N PRO A 789 -35.45 14.41 64.28
CA PRO A 789 -34.17 14.37 65.06
C PRO A 789 -33.69 13.05 65.77
N GLN A 790 -32.47 13.11 66.37
CA GLN A 790 -31.96 12.41 67.61
C GLN A 790 -31.69 10.88 67.63
N ALA A 791 -30.70 10.30 68.36
CA ALA A 791 -29.53 10.75 69.19
C ALA A 791 -28.56 9.52 69.40
N THR A 792 -27.45 9.44 70.19
CA THR A 792 -26.79 10.22 71.28
C THR A 792 -25.29 9.82 71.39
N THR A 793 -24.49 10.41 72.32
CA THR A 793 -23.03 10.17 72.55
C THR A 793 -22.72 9.69 74.00
N PRO A 794 -21.46 9.31 74.39
CA PRO A 794 -20.49 10.29 74.94
C PRO A 794 -18.95 10.04 74.72
N GLU A 795 -18.18 11.14 74.75
CA GLU A 795 -16.81 11.43 75.32
C GLU A 795 -15.67 10.36 75.41
N ALA A 796 -14.35 10.65 75.44
CA ALA A 796 -13.41 11.77 75.09
C ALA A 796 -11.96 11.32 75.50
N PRO A 797 -10.83 12.10 75.47
CA PRO A 797 -10.48 13.39 74.83
C PRO A 797 -9.08 13.43 74.09
N ALA A 798 -8.70 14.63 73.61
CA ALA A 798 -7.34 15.20 73.44
C ALA A 798 -6.54 15.08 72.10
N THR A 799 -5.71 16.12 71.87
CA THR A 799 -4.96 16.58 70.67
C THR A 799 -3.41 16.49 70.88
N PRO A 800 -2.46 16.92 69.98
CA PRO A 800 -2.57 17.82 68.80
C PRO A 800 -1.76 17.43 67.53
N GLU A 801 -1.73 18.33 66.54
CA GLU A 801 -0.83 18.35 65.38
C GLU A 801 0.59 18.86 65.71
N ALA A 802 1.60 18.49 64.90
CA ALA A 802 2.86 19.25 64.70
C ALA A 802 3.63 18.75 63.44
N THR A 803 4.63 19.52 62.98
CA THR A 803 5.35 19.32 61.70
C THR A 803 6.89 19.34 61.84
N VAL A 804 7.57 18.71 60.87
CA VAL A 804 8.95 18.99 60.39
C VAL A 804 10.19 18.67 61.29
N SER A 805 11.02 17.74 60.78
CA SER A 805 12.50 17.64 60.86
C SER A 805 13.25 17.16 62.13
N THR A 806 14.47 16.66 61.89
CA THR A 806 15.57 16.22 62.80
C THR A 806 15.26 15.04 63.75
N ALA A 807 16.08 14.01 64.00
CA ALA A 807 17.51 13.66 63.80
C ALA A 807 18.42 13.74 65.07
N ASP A 808 18.79 12.57 65.59
CA ASP A 808 19.94 12.21 66.44
C ASP A 808 20.14 10.68 66.25
N THR A 809 21.27 9.98 66.05
CA THR A 809 22.74 10.07 66.28
C THR A 809 23.30 9.41 67.56
N GLY A 810 24.60 9.09 67.54
CA GLY A 810 25.33 8.24 68.51
C GLY A 810 25.53 6.77 68.03
N GLU A 811 26.74 6.22 67.87
CA GLU A 811 28.12 6.72 68.03
C GLU A 811 29.02 6.10 66.94
N ARG A 812 29.84 6.88 66.19
CA ARG A 812 31.31 7.09 66.33
C ARG A 812 32.20 5.83 66.21
N ALA A 813 33.33 5.81 65.50
CA ALA A 813 34.03 6.75 64.59
C ALA A 813 35.07 5.93 63.74
N ASP A 814 36.08 6.41 62.98
CA ASP A 814 36.70 7.74 62.81
C ASP A 814 37.49 7.83 61.48
N LYS A 815 37.50 9.02 60.84
CA LYS A 815 38.39 9.50 59.72
C LYS A 815 38.49 8.73 58.39
N ALA A 816 39.17 9.26 57.35
CA ALA A 816 38.93 10.50 56.55
C ALA A 816 40.14 10.89 55.65
N SER A 817 39.85 11.27 54.40
CA SER A 817 40.55 12.26 53.52
C SER A 817 42.00 12.03 53.00
N THR A 818 42.28 12.71 51.86
CA THR A 818 43.57 12.97 51.17
C THR A 818 44.35 11.76 50.64
N ALA A 819 44.87 11.67 49.40
CA ALA A 819 45.35 12.60 48.35
C ALA A 819 46.90 12.73 48.27
N ASP A 820 47.37 12.95 47.03
CA ASP A 820 48.73 13.27 46.55
C ASP A 820 49.82 12.17 46.46
N GLU A 821 50.39 12.06 45.23
CA GLU A 821 51.81 11.84 44.85
C GLU A 821 52.58 10.55 45.27
N GLU A 822 53.53 9.95 44.50
CA GLU A 822 54.18 10.29 43.22
C GLU A 822 54.95 9.10 42.55
N LYS A 823 55.33 9.23 41.27
CA LYS A 823 56.53 8.68 40.53
C LYS A 823 56.71 7.17 40.19
N GLY A 824 57.37 6.93 39.03
CA GLY A 824 58.04 5.68 38.58
C GLY A 824 57.22 4.79 37.61
N GLU A 825 57.26 4.84 36.27
CA GLU A 825 58.30 5.06 35.22
C GLU A 825 58.94 3.76 34.64
N VAL A 826 58.85 3.60 33.30
CA VAL A 826 59.55 2.65 32.36
C VAL A 826 59.35 1.11 32.49
N ALA A 827 58.86 0.44 31.42
CA ALA A 827 59.53 -0.64 30.65
C ALA A 827 58.61 -1.68 29.95
N GLU A 828 58.70 -1.76 28.61
CA GLU A 828 58.43 -2.95 27.77
C GLU A 828 59.76 -3.67 27.44
N PRO A 829 59.80 -4.78 26.66
CA PRO A 829 59.05 -6.04 26.73
C PRO A 829 60.04 -7.23 26.89
N PRO A 830 59.61 -8.51 26.67
CA PRO A 830 60.06 -9.19 25.45
C PRO A 830 59.03 -10.18 24.85
N ALA A 831 59.42 -10.92 23.79
CA ALA A 831 58.52 -11.71 22.94
C ALA A 831 58.99 -13.18 22.71
N VAL A 832 58.35 -13.83 21.73
CA VAL A 832 58.75 -15.07 21.01
C VAL A 832 58.50 -16.43 21.70
N THR A 833 57.56 -17.24 21.18
CA THR A 833 57.83 -18.54 20.49
C THR A 833 56.54 -19.29 20.12
N SER A 834 56.59 -20.04 19.01
CA SER A 834 55.60 -21.06 18.61
C SER A 834 56.30 -22.41 18.44
N PRO A 835 55.59 -23.55 18.63
CA PRO A 835 55.94 -24.82 18.01
C PRO A 835 54.88 -25.29 17.00
N ALA A 836 55.19 -26.33 16.20
CA ALA A 836 54.48 -26.67 14.96
C ALA A 836 54.04 -28.14 14.84
N SER A 837 53.34 -28.45 13.74
CA SER A 837 52.85 -29.79 13.36
C SER A 837 53.90 -30.67 12.66
N PRO A 838 53.70 -32.01 12.63
CA PRO A 838 54.29 -32.96 11.66
C PRO A 838 53.25 -33.46 10.63
N ALA A 839 53.58 -34.06 9.47
CA ALA A 839 54.79 -34.09 8.64
C ALA A 839 54.46 -34.68 7.24
N THR A 840 55.31 -34.46 6.23
CA THR A 840 55.14 -34.89 4.81
C THR A 840 56.03 -36.10 4.45
N PRO A 841 55.94 -36.68 3.21
CA PRO A 841 56.97 -36.40 2.18
C PRO A 841 56.41 -36.34 0.71
N GLU A 842 56.82 -35.35 -0.12
CA GLU A 842 57.81 -35.41 -1.25
C GLU A 842 57.19 -35.75 -2.65
N ALA A 843 57.68 -35.29 -3.81
CA ALA A 843 58.90 -34.55 -4.19
C ALA A 843 58.72 -33.59 -5.41
N ASP A 844 59.65 -32.63 -5.57
CA ASP A 844 60.22 -31.98 -6.80
C ASP A 844 59.37 -31.32 -7.91
N ALA A 845 59.81 -30.25 -8.62
CA ALA A 845 60.88 -29.24 -8.40
C ALA A 845 60.84 -28.08 -9.46
N SER A 846 61.30 -26.86 -9.10
CA SER A 846 61.92 -25.79 -9.96
C SER A 846 61.17 -25.17 -11.18
N SER A 847 61.42 -23.94 -11.68
CA SER A 847 62.01 -22.66 -11.17
C SER A 847 62.00 -21.55 -12.27
N GLU A 848 61.87 -20.26 -11.90
CA GLU A 848 62.36 -19.05 -12.66
C GLU A 848 61.76 -18.73 -14.09
N ILE A 849 61.93 -17.58 -14.79
CA ILE A 849 62.11 -16.12 -14.50
C ILE A 849 61.69 -15.26 -15.76
N ASP A 850 61.17 -14.05 -15.54
CA ASP A 850 61.03 -12.83 -16.41
C ASP A 850 60.40 -12.76 -17.84
N LYS A 851 60.13 -11.51 -18.25
CA LYS A 851 59.64 -11.02 -19.58
C LYS A 851 60.79 -10.81 -20.61
N PRO A 852 60.53 -10.69 -21.93
CA PRO A 852 60.26 -9.37 -22.57
C PRO A 852 59.23 -9.43 -23.74
N ALA A 853 59.37 -8.60 -24.80
CA ALA A 853 58.25 -8.17 -25.68
C ALA A 853 58.52 -8.13 -27.21
N SER A 854 57.43 -7.85 -27.96
CA SER A 854 57.28 -7.21 -29.30
C SER A 854 57.71 -7.90 -30.63
N GLU A 855 56.71 -8.01 -31.54
CA GLU A 855 56.75 -7.82 -33.03
C GLU A 855 57.51 -8.81 -33.95
N ALA A 856 57.10 -9.14 -35.20
CA ALA A 856 55.87 -8.96 -36.02
C ALA A 856 55.93 -9.99 -37.24
N LEU A 857 55.28 -9.97 -38.43
CA LEU A 857 54.42 -9.02 -39.18
C LEU A 857 53.71 -9.71 -40.41
N SER A 858 52.36 -9.81 -40.47
CA SER A 858 51.56 -9.92 -41.73
C SER A 858 50.05 -9.72 -41.45
N ALA A 859 49.36 -8.67 -41.92
CA ALA A 859 48.83 -8.44 -43.29
C ALA A 859 47.64 -9.36 -43.68
N SER A 860 46.48 -8.89 -44.19
CA SER A 860 46.04 -7.52 -44.54
C SER A 860 44.51 -7.29 -44.42
N GLU A 861 44.14 -6.00 -44.24
CA GLU A 861 42.97 -5.20 -44.73
C GLU A 861 41.64 -5.82 -45.24
N LYS A 862 40.48 -5.12 -45.26
CA LYS A 862 39.85 -4.05 -44.43
C LYS A 862 38.39 -3.81 -44.94
N ALA A 863 37.56 -3.05 -44.20
CA ALA A 863 36.18 -2.68 -44.61
C ALA A 863 36.14 -1.52 -45.65
N PRO A 864 34.96 -1.17 -46.21
CA PRO A 864 34.28 0.06 -45.73
C PRO A 864 32.72 0.00 -45.69
N GLU A 865 32.07 1.16 -45.82
CA GLU A 865 30.80 1.59 -45.18
C GLU A 865 29.84 2.29 -46.20
N VAL A 866 28.75 2.92 -45.72
CA VAL A 866 27.92 4.01 -46.33
C VAL A 866 26.56 3.61 -46.97
N THR A 867 25.63 4.59 -47.01
CA THR A 867 24.17 4.45 -46.88
C THR A 867 23.36 4.80 -48.18
N PRO A 868 22.10 5.30 -48.21
CA PRO A 868 21.03 4.81 -49.12
C PRO A 868 20.90 5.59 -50.45
N PRO A 869 19.94 5.21 -51.34
CA PRO A 869 18.69 6.00 -51.45
C PRO A 869 17.43 5.16 -51.84
N GLY A 870 16.33 5.79 -52.28
CA GLY A 870 15.07 5.13 -52.67
C GLY A 870 14.35 5.73 -53.90
N GLU A 871 13.11 5.25 -54.14
CA GLU A 871 12.09 5.65 -55.16
C GLU A 871 12.39 5.54 -56.68
N ALA A 872 11.62 4.71 -57.43
CA ALA A 872 10.52 5.18 -58.32
C ALA A 872 10.09 4.22 -59.48
N LYS A 873 8.77 3.93 -59.54
CA LYS A 873 7.88 3.73 -60.74
C LYS A 873 8.08 2.62 -61.80
N ALA A 874 7.00 1.82 -61.94
CA ALA A 874 6.36 1.30 -63.18
C ALA A 874 7.07 0.16 -63.98
N THR A 875 6.41 -0.71 -64.78
CA THR A 875 5.00 -0.80 -65.26
C THR A 875 4.57 -2.25 -65.64
N ALA A 876 3.26 -2.46 -65.86
CA ALA A 876 2.61 -3.49 -66.72
C ALA A 876 2.20 -4.88 -66.15
N THR A 877 0.89 -5.12 -66.20
CA THR A 877 0.07 -6.36 -66.01
C THR A 877 -0.39 -6.89 -67.41
N PRO A 878 -1.33 -7.86 -67.58
CA PRO A 878 -2.22 -8.62 -66.66
C PRO A 878 -2.02 -10.18 -66.79
N ASP A 879 -2.86 -11.11 -66.33
CA ASP A 879 -4.20 -11.15 -65.66
C ASP A 879 -4.20 -12.39 -64.69
N ALA A 880 -5.25 -13.03 -64.13
CA ALA A 880 -6.70 -13.01 -64.33
C ALA A 880 -7.53 -13.53 -63.13
N SER A 881 -8.85 -13.26 -63.20
CA SER A 881 -9.96 -13.94 -62.49
C SER A 881 -10.13 -13.68 -60.97
N LYS A 882 -11.36 -13.94 -60.48
CA LYS A 882 -12.00 -13.50 -59.20
C LYS A 882 -12.76 -14.71 -58.57
N PRO A 883 -13.47 -14.65 -57.40
CA PRO A 883 -13.86 -13.49 -56.57
C PRO A 883 -13.81 -13.66 -55.02
N LYS A 884 -14.16 -12.59 -54.29
CA LYS A 884 -14.47 -12.58 -52.84
C LYS A 884 -15.86 -13.19 -52.53
N PRO A 885 -16.09 -13.74 -51.32
CA PRO A 885 -17.42 -13.86 -50.72
C PRO A 885 -17.88 -12.54 -50.06
N ALA A 886 -19.16 -12.43 -49.70
CA ALA A 886 -19.78 -11.19 -49.20
C ALA A 886 -20.50 -11.36 -47.84
N THR A 887 -20.91 -10.22 -47.26
CA THR A 887 -21.67 -10.10 -46.01
C THR A 887 -23.00 -10.87 -46.04
N ARG A 888 -23.48 -11.34 -44.87
CA ARG A 888 -24.79 -12.00 -44.76
C ARG A 888 -25.58 -11.57 -43.52
N ARG A 889 -26.84 -11.20 -43.73
CA ARG A 889 -27.81 -10.72 -42.71
C ARG A 889 -28.35 -11.87 -41.84
N LYS A 890 -28.77 -11.56 -40.60
CA LYS A 890 -29.65 -12.41 -39.78
C LYS A 890 -31.14 -12.21 -40.17
N PRO A 891 -32.02 -13.23 -40.06
CA PRO A 891 -33.47 -13.13 -40.25
C PRO A 891 -34.22 -12.69 -38.98
N ALA A 892 -35.53 -12.42 -39.07
CA ALA A 892 -36.28 -11.70 -38.03
C ALA A 892 -37.68 -12.28 -37.67
N THR A 893 -37.93 -12.43 -36.36
CA THR A 893 -39.26 -12.45 -35.67
C THR A 893 -40.22 -13.63 -35.95
N PRO A 894 -41.21 -13.90 -35.06
CA PRO A 894 -42.44 -13.07 -34.96
C PRO A 894 -42.81 -12.60 -33.53
N ARG A 895 -43.77 -11.66 -33.44
CA ARG A 895 -44.30 -11.04 -32.21
C ARG A 895 -45.26 -11.94 -31.42
N LYS A 896 -45.45 -11.62 -30.12
CA LYS A 896 -46.78 -11.51 -29.48
C LYS A 896 -46.74 -10.52 -28.30
N SER A 897 -47.79 -9.73 -28.13
CA SER A 897 -47.88 -8.66 -27.12
C SER A 897 -49.35 -8.33 -26.80
N SER A 898 -49.75 -8.31 -25.53
CA SER A 898 -51.10 -7.92 -25.11
C SER A 898 -51.20 -7.49 -23.62
N THR A 899 -50.99 -6.21 -23.36
CA THR A 899 -51.50 -5.43 -22.22
C THR A 899 -53.01 -5.10 -22.42
N PRO A 900 -53.72 -4.39 -21.51
CA PRO A 900 -53.50 -4.05 -20.09
C PRO A 900 -54.74 -4.32 -19.18
N ARG A 901 -54.67 -3.99 -17.88
CA ARG A 901 -55.77 -3.25 -17.17
C ARG A 901 -55.31 -2.60 -15.85
N ARG A 902 -56.21 -1.84 -15.21
CA ARG A 902 -55.90 -0.71 -14.28
C ARG A 902 -56.89 -0.65 -13.10
N ARG A 903 -56.39 -0.34 -11.89
CA ARG A 903 -57.08 0.16 -10.66
C ARG A 903 -58.49 -0.36 -10.29
N THR A 904 -58.62 -0.87 -9.05
CA THR A 904 -59.53 -0.30 -8.01
C THR A 904 -59.15 -0.78 -6.60
N THR A 905 -59.77 -0.20 -5.55
CA THR A 905 -59.41 -0.28 -4.12
C THR A 905 -60.35 -1.13 -3.27
N ARG A 906 -59.86 -1.74 -2.18
CA ARG A 906 -60.56 -1.76 -0.87
C ARG A 906 -59.67 -2.20 0.32
N ARG A 907 -60.18 -1.95 1.55
CA ARG A 907 -59.63 -2.25 2.89
C ARG A 907 -59.99 -3.68 3.38
N SER A 908 -59.52 -3.98 4.60
CA SER A 908 -59.96 -5.04 5.55
C SER A 908 -59.31 -6.42 5.33
N ASP A 909 -58.93 -7.19 6.37
CA ASP A 909 -58.75 -6.90 7.81
C ASP A 909 -57.88 -8.01 8.45
N LYS A 910 -57.56 -7.86 9.74
CA LYS A 910 -56.99 -8.86 10.69
C LYS A 910 -56.91 -10.34 10.25
N SER A 911 -55.74 -10.96 10.45
CA SER A 911 -55.50 -12.03 11.44
C SER A 911 -54.01 -12.22 11.64
#